data_AF-A0A1Y1V7C1-F1
#
_entry.id   AF-A0A1Y1V7C1-F1
#
_cell.length_a   1.000
_cell.length_b   1.000
_cell.length_c   1.000
_cell.angle_alpha   90.00
_cell.angle_beta   90.00
_cell.angle_gamma   90.00
#
_symmetry.space_group_name_H-M   'P 1'
#
loop_
_entity.id
_entity.type
_entity.pdbx_description
1 polymer ?
#
loop_
_entity_poly.entity_id
_entity_poly.type
_entity_poly.pdbx_seq_one_letter_code
_entity_poly.pdbx_strand_id
1 'polypeptide(L)'
;MKVIAFVISILFFSQVMAYSGDCKEIYDFLYGKSSGEDYGEDYSKDLISCNVDENGKVTEISMYTYCLNETELNTILSYNTITSLYFDDIHHYHSSGMDTIRSCGSTKALPSALSDLKNLEYLNLFGYFSYKESDIAKLPKSIKHLSLGDTTFPQVSINEITNLTNLEQLSLIGTKIPSDADVSPFKNLKNLKKLYVSNNDKTMTYTSEYLNPFFISYFPNLKQLTLEYYVLNQDAINSLATLTNIDELIIKECGYDPEVIIDPLKKLTNLQILELQGTYPHCTDSVDLFSNYYCPLTEISESIFELTKLKKLTISGQRSTIYPSIKSISKLVNLESLTLNDFNIKEFPDISKLSNLVYIDLTANSISTIPENIGNLSNLEILMLSKNKINNLPESIGDLVNLKELLLDNNEITNLPESIGNLTNLEILNLNKNKITSIPSTFGNMKSLMKFLISYNELTEISECISENINLKELDLSYNKIDSELPKSLNNLTNLLRIYLEGNINVKGETLTNESLISCKYLVYGQKILYSICKAKEHTCFSYTDKDIPLCPPSSTTTTTTTTTTTTTTTTTTTTTTTTTKPSTTKTKTTTTTTTTTTKPSTTKTKTTTTTTTTTTKPSTTKTKTTTKTKTTKPSKTTIKTTTKTTTVKPTATPKYKCMSELKGYPCCSKEISIVLKHDQYGDWGYDFKKGKWCGLTPYKSTQEEKCWSEALGYKCCKKCNALYRDSNGLWGIENFKRCGIPSSCSK
;
A
#
# COMPACT_ATOMS: atom_id res chain seq x y z
N MET A 1 -35.29 -16.28 20.63
CA MET A 1 -34.68 -15.13 19.92
C MET A 1 -34.53 -13.86 20.77
N LYS A 2 -35.51 -13.40 21.57
CA LYS A 2 -35.33 -12.22 22.46
C LYS A 2 -34.30 -12.35 23.61
N VAL A 3 -33.46 -13.39 23.62
CA VAL A 3 -32.37 -13.61 24.58
C VAL A 3 -31.00 -13.33 23.96
N ILE A 4 -30.85 -13.44 22.63
CA ILE A 4 -29.56 -13.21 21.95
C ILE A 4 -29.22 -11.70 21.91
N ALA A 5 -30.24 -10.84 21.86
CA ALA A 5 -30.07 -9.39 21.98
C ALA A 5 -29.46 -8.95 23.33
N PHE A 6 -29.54 -9.77 24.38
CA PHE A 6 -28.92 -9.48 25.68
C PHE A 6 -27.41 -9.81 25.69
N VAL A 7 -26.92 -10.64 24.76
CA VAL A 7 -25.50 -11.00 24.65
C VAL A 7 -24.71 -9.95 23.89
N ILE A 8 -25.31 -9.29 22.90
CA ILE A 8 -24.63 -8.31 22.04
C ILE A 8 -24.41 -6.96 22.76
N SER A 9 -25.27 -6.60 23.71
CA SER A 9 -25.04 -5.43 24.59
C SER A 9 -23.93 -5.62 25.64
N ILE A 10 -23.31 -6.81 25.72
CA ILE A 10 -22.18 -7.11 26.62
C ILE A 10 -20.82 -6.93 25.92
N LEU A 11 -20.78 -6.62 24.62
CA LEU A 11 -19.55 -6.37 23.84
C LEU A 11 -18.81 -5.05 24.16
N PHE A 12 -19.22 -4.34 25.22
CA PHE A 12 -18.43 -3.28 25.87
C PHE A 12 -18.05 -3.62 27.33
N PHE A 13 -18.25 -4.88 27.75
CA PHE A 13 -17.99 -5.39 29.10
C PHE A 13 -17.50 -6.85 29.06
N SER A 14 -16.50 -7.16 28.21
CA SER A 14 -16.10 -8.54 27.90
C SER A 14 -14.60 -8.87 27.91
N GLN A 15 -13.75 -8.12 28.63
CA GLN A 15 -12.41 -8.61 29.04
C GLN A 15 -12.45 -9.38 30.38
N VAL A 16 -13.38 -9.02 31.27
CA VAL A 16 -13.48 -9.52 32.67
C VAL A 16 -13.72 -11.04 32.79
N MET A 17 -14.08 -11.71 31.69
CA MET A 17 -14.40 -13.16 31.64
C MET A 17 -13.32 -14.01 30.93
N ALA A 18 -12.15 -13.42 30.59
CA ALA A 18 -11.15 -14.10 29.75
C ALA A 18 -9.97 -14.74 30.52
N TYR A 19 -9.54 -14.16 31.65
CA TYR A 19 -8.36 -14.61 32.38
C TYR A 19 -8.66 -15.77 33.36
N SER A 20 -7.72 -16.72 33.46
CA SER A 20 -7.79 -17.89 34.34
C SER A 20 -6.41 -18.20 34.94
N GLY A 21 -6.37 -19.03 35.98
CA GLY A 21 -5.12 -19.37 36.69
C GLY A 21 -4.38 -18.14 37.23
N ASP A 22 -3.05 -18.19 37.21
CA ASP A 22 -2.16 -17.12 37.67
C ASP A 22 -2.43 -15.78 36.96
N CYS A 23 -2.82 -15.82 35.67
CA CYS A 23 -3.20 -14.61 34.93
C CYS A 23 -4.43 -13.91 35.51
N LYS A 24 -5.34 -14.65 36.16
CA LYS A 24 -6.45 -14.04 36.90
C LYS A 24 -5.96 -13.37 38.19
N GLU A 25 -5.00 -13.96 38.89
CA GLU A 25 -4.41 -13.36 40.10
C GLU A 25 -3.66 -12.05 39.78
N ILE A 26 -2.94 -12.01 38.65
CA ILE A 26 -2.31 -10.79 38.10
C ILE A 26 -3.36 -9.73 37.72
N TYR A 27 -4.44 -10.13 37.04
CA TYR A 27 -5.54 -9.21 36.70
C TYR A 27 -6.24 -8.66 37.96
N ASP A 28 -6.56 -9.52 38.93
CA ASP A 28 -7.21 -9.14 40.18
C ASP A 28 -6.33 -8.18 41.01
N PHE A 29 -5.00 -8.35 40.98
CA PHE A 29 -4.04 -7.44 41.61
C PHE A 29 -4.08 -6.02 40.99
N LEU A 30 -4.01 -5.93 39.66
CA LEU A 30 -4.11 -4.66 38.93
C LEU A 30 -5.49 -4.01 39.09
N TYR A 31 -6.56 -4.80 39.04
CA TYR A 31 -7.92 -4.33 39.29
C TYR A 31 -8.09 -3.84 40.75
N GLY A 32 -7.45 -4.50 41.72
CA GLY A 32 -7.40 -4.06 43.11
C GLY A 32 -6.81 -2.66 43.28
N LYS A 33 -5.67 -2.38 42.61
CA LYS A 33 -5.07 -1.03 42.56
C LYS A 33 -6.02 0.02 41.99
N SER A 34 -6.88 -0.37 41.05
CA SER A 34 -7.89 0.49 40.39
C SER A 34 -9.07 0.88 41.29
N SER A 35 -9.09 0.46 42.56
CA SER A 35 -10.19 0.71 43.52
C SER A 35 -9.83 1.64 44.69
N GLY A 36 -8.69 2.34 44.59
CA GLY A 36 -8.27 3.38 45.54
C GLY A 36 -9.10 4.67 45.46
N GLU A 37 -8.71 5.69 46.23
CA GLU A 37 -9.47 6.95 46.36
C GLU A 37 -9.48 7.82 45.08
N ASP A 38 -8.55 7.61 44.14
CA ASP A 38 -8.51 8.30 42.84
C ASP A 38 -9.38 7.59 41.79
N TYR A 39 -10.63 8.04 41.70
CA TYR A 39 -11.63 7.58 40.72
C TYR A 39 -11.28 7.99 39.27
N GLY A 40 -10.28 7.33 38.67
CA GLY A 40 -9.89 7.52 37.28
C GLY A 40 -8.98 6.46 36.66
N GLU A 41 -8.29 5.64 37.45
CA GLU A 41 -7.18 4.82 36.96
C GLU A 41 -7.51 3.32 36.90
N ASP A 42 -8.01 2.85 35.77
CA ASP A 42 -8.22 1.41 35.53
C ASP A 42 -6.93 0.71 35.07
N TYR A 43 -6.06 0.39 36.03
CA TYR A 43 -4.83 -0.38 35.86
C TYR A 43 -5.06 -1.78 35.28
N SER A 44 -6.28 -2.33 35.33
CA SER A 44 -6.54 -3.66 34.77
C SER A 44 -6.41 -3.71 33.23
N LYS A 45 -6.47 -2.54 32.58
CA LYS A 45 -6.16 -2.38 31.14
C LYS A 45 -4.67 -2.33 30.81
N ASP A 46 -3.80 -2.20 31.82
CA ASP A 46 -2.35 -2.16 31.60
C ASP A 46 -1.84 -3.57 31.22
N LEU A 47 -2.60 -4.63 31.55
CA LEU A 47 -2.39 -6.01 31.09
C LEU A 47 -3.00 -6.24 29.69
N ILE A 48 -2.15 -6.17 28.66
CA ILE A 48 -2.51 -6.29 27.24
C ILE A 48 -2.90 -7.74 26.90
N SER A 49 -2.08 -8.70 27.34
CA SER A 49 -2.37 -10.13 27.24
C SER A 49 -1.68 -10.91 28.36
N CYS A 50 -2.22 -12.09 28.68
CA CYS A 50 -1.62 -13.03 29.63
C CYS A 50 -2.06 -14.45 29.28
N ASN A 51 -1.11 -15.37 29.09
CA ASN A 51 -1.38 -16.77 28.76
C ASN A 51 -0.90 -17.71 29.87
N VAL A 52 -1.61 -18.83 30.05
CA VAL A 52 -1.29 -19.89 31.01
C VAL A 52 -1.05 -21.23 30.31
N ASP A 53 -0.33 -22.12 30.98
CA ASP A 53 -0.19 -23.54 30.60
C ASP A 53 -1.45 -24.37 30.95
N GLU A 54 -1.39 -25.69 30.69
CA GLU A 54 -2.45 -26.64 31.02
C GLU A 54 -2.76 -26.78 32.53
N ASN A 55 -1.86 -26.30 33.40
CA ASN A 55 -1.99 -26.29 34.85
C ASN A 55 -2.48 -24.93 35.39
N GLY A 56 -2.72 -23.94 34.52
CA GLY A 56 -3.10 -22.58 34.90
C GLY A 56 -1.92 -21.68 35.32
N LYS A 57 -0.68 -22.07 35.02
CA LYS A 57 0.54 -21.32 35.35
C LYS A 57 0.95 -20.37 34.23
N VAL A 58 1.22 -19.11 34.59
CA VAL A 58 1.50 -18.04 33.62
C VAL A 58 2.81 -18.29 32.87
N THR A 59 2.75 -18.25 31.54
CA THR A 59 3.88 -18.48 30.62
C THR A 59 4.21 -17.24 29.80
N GLU A 60 3.20 -16.42 29.46
CA GLU A 60 3.37 -15.18 28.71
C GLU A 60 2.63 -14.03 29.38
N ILE A 61 3.29 -12.86 29.46
CA ILE A 61 2.70 -11.60 29.88
C ILE A 61 3.07 -10.51 28.86
N SER A 62 2.08 -9.73 28.42
CA SER A 62 2.27 -8.47 27.69
C SER A 62 1.58 -7.34 28.44
N MET A 63 2.31 -6.26 28.75
CA MET A 63 1.78 -5.15 29.55
C MET A 63 2.47 -3.81 29.33
N TYR A 64 1.73 -2.73 29.58
CA TYR A 64 2.26 -1.38 29.69
C TYR A 64 2.89 -1.16 31.06
N THR A 65 4.09 -0.58 31.13
CA THR A 65 4.84 -0.44 32.41
C THR A 65 4.72 0.95 33.04
N TYR A 66 4.06 1.89 32.35
CA TYR A 66 4.16 3.34 32.61
C TYR A 66 3.69 3.81 34.01
N CYS A 67 2.68 3.15 34.58
CA CYS A 67 2.08 3.53 35.87
C CYS A 67 2.45 2.57 37.02
N LEU A 68 3.32 1.58 36.78
CA LEU A 68 3.71 0.58 37.76
C LEU A 68 5.04 0.94 38.43
N ASN A 69 5.21 0.58 39.71
CA ASN A 69 6.48 0.74 40.43
C ASN A 69 7.25 -0.59 40.56
N GLU A 70 8.52 -0.54 41.01
CA GLU A 70 9.37 -1.75 41.10
C GLU A 70 8.76 -2.85 41.99
N THR A 71 8.10 -2.50 43.09
CA THR A 71 7.46 -3.48 43.98
C THR A 71 6.27 -4.16 43.29
N GLU A 72 5.49 -3.42 42.51
CA GLU A 72 4.35 -3.94 41.75
C GLU A 72 4.82 -4.86 40.61
N LEU A 73 5.83 -4.44 39.85
CA LEU A 73 6.45 -5.26 38.81
C LEU A 73 7.13 -6.50 39.41
N ASN A 74 7.87 -6.39 40.51
CA ASN A 74 8.43 -7.57 41.20
C ASN A 74 7.35 -8.53 41.72
N THR A 75 6.16 -8.04 42.06
CA THR A 75 5.01 -8.89 42.43
C THR A 75 4.49 -9.67 41.22
N ILE A 76 4.27 -8.96 40.10
CA ILE A 76 3.81 -9.53 38.82
C ILE A 76 4.84 -10.52 38.23
N LEU A 77 6.14 -10.28 38.43
CA LEU A 77 7.24 -11.08 37.89
C LEU A 77 7.73 -12.17 38.87
N SER A 78 6.97 -12.47 39.93
CA SER A 78 7.32 -13.52 40.89
C SER A 78 7.08 -14.96 40.36
N TYR A 79 6.33 -15.10 39.27
CA TYR A 79 5.99 -16.39 38.66
C TYR A 79 7.13 -16.93 37.79
N ASN A 80 7.89 -17.89 38.32
CA ASN A 80 9.05 -18.48 37.65
C ASN A 80 8.73 -19.34 36.40
N THR A 81 7.45 -19.49 36.04
CA THR A 81 6.96 -20.17 34.84
C THR A 81 6.90 -19.25 33.61
N ILE A 82 7.09 -17.93 33.77
CA ILE A 82 7.14 -16.98 32.66
C ILE A 82 8.30 -17.32 31.71
N THR A 83 7.97 -17.68 30.48
CA THR A 83 8.91 -17.90 29.37
C THR A 83 8.97 -16.71 28.42
N SER A 84 7.92 -15.89 28.38
CA SER A 84 7.78 -14.76 27.44
C SER A 84 7.28 -13.52 28.17
N LEU A 85 7.97 -12.38 27.99
CA LEU A 85 7.63 -11.13 28.65
C LEU A 85 7.78 -9.95 27.70
N TYR A 86 6.70 -9.18 27.54
CA TYR A 86 6.63 -8.02 26.66
C TYR A 86 6.24 -6.76 27.44
N PHE A 87 7.18 -5.81 27.55
CA PHE A 87 6.92 -4.48 28.09
C PHE A 87 6.68 -3.48 26.94
N ASP A 88 5.51 -2.84 27.01
CA ASP A 88 5.05 -1.77 26.12
C ASP A 88 5.09 -2.14 24.60
N ASP A 89 4.67 -1.25 23.71
CA ASP A 89 4.63 -1.48 22.25
C ASP A 89 5.13 -0.27 21.44
N ILE A 90 5.78 -0.54 20.31
CA ILE A 90 6.41 0.44 19.43
C ILE A 90 5.40 1.28 18.63
N HIS A 91 4.15 0.83 18.49
CA HIS A 91 3.12 1.52 17.73
C HIS A 91 2.08 2.24 18.60
N HIS A 92 1.98 1.90 19.89
CA HIS A 92 1.08 2.56 20.82
C HIS A 92 1.72 3.84 21.40
N TYR A 93 1.75 4.87 20.55
CA TYR A 93 1.99 6.26 20.95
C TYR A 93 1.17 6.60 22.22
N HIS A 94 1.80 7.27 23.19
CA HIS A 94 1.23 7.59 24.51
C HIS A 94 0.10 8.64 24.44
N SER A 95 -1.01 8.27 23.81
CA SER A 95 -2.29 8.97 23.83
C SER A 95 -3.45 7.97 23.91
N SER A 96 -3.34 6.98 24.81
CA SER A 96 -4.58 6.59 25.48
C SER A 96 -5.12 7.85 26.17
N GLY A 97 -6.44 8.04 26.16
CA GLY A 97 -7.04 9.18 26.85
C GLY A 97 -6.80 9.15 28.38
N MET A 98 -6.28 8.05 28.93
CA MET A 98 -5.99 7.89 30.34
C MET A 98 -4.59 8.38 30.72
N ASP A 99 -3.56 8.29 29.88
CA ASP A 99 -2.19 8.64 30.31
C ASP A 99 -2.04 10.14 30.66
N THR A 100 -2.74 10.99 29.90
CA THR A 100 -2.88 12.43 30.18
C THR A 100 -3.77 12.75 31.38
N ILE A 101 -4.50 11.77 31.92
CA ILE A 101 -5.24 11.87 33.18
C ILE A 101 -4.33 11.38 34.33
N ARG A 102 -3.65 10.23 34.17
CA ARG A 102 -2.88 9.54 35.22
C ARG A 102 -1.61 10.26 35.66
N SER A 103 -1.03 11.12 34.81
CA SER A 103 0.14 11.95 35.15
C SER A 103 1.38 11.19 35.68
N CYS A 104 1.45 9.87 35.46
CA CYS A 104 2.51 8.97 35.89
C CYS A 104 3.80 9.14 35.06
N GLY A 105 4.78 8.25 35.24
CA GLY A 105 6.01 8.27 34.46
C GLY A 105 6.81 6.99 34.56
N SER A 106 7.37 6.56 33.43
CA SER A 106 8.11 5.31 33.23
C SER A 106 9.06 4.93 34.37
N THR A 107 9.14 3.63 34.63
CA THR A 107 10.02 3.06 35.66
C THR A 107 11.50 3.42 35.39
N LYS A 108 12.23 3.75 36.46
CA LYS A 108 13.59 4.33 36.39
C LYS A 108 14.70 3.30 36.56
N ALA A 109 14.37 2.01 36.57
CA ALA A 109 15.27 0.87 36.70
C ALA A 109 14.54 -0.40 36.21
N LEU A 110 15.27 -1.39 35.70
CA LEU A 110 14.72 -2.71 35.42
C LEU A 110 14.29 -3.41 36.73
N PRO A 111 13.14 -4.11 36.77
CA PRO A 111 12.71 -4.86 37.94
C PRO A 111 13.72 -5.92 38.36
N SER A 112 14.08 -5.94 39.64
CA SER A 112 15.07 -6.88 40.19
C SER A 112 14.65 -8.36 40.03
N ALA A 113 13.34 -8.64 40.04
CA ALA A 113 12.78 -9.99 39.81
C ALA A 113 13.10 -10.60 38.43
N LEU A 114 13.44 -9.80 37.40
CA LEU A 114 13.85 -10.33 36.10
C LEU A 114 15.01 -11.33 36.20
N SER A 115 15.90 -11.14 37.18
CA SER A 115 17.07 -12.02 37.39
C SER A 115 16.72 -13.41 37.95
N ASP A 116 15.51 -13.60 38.51
CA ASP A 116 15.03 -14.87 39.04
C ASP A 116 14.26 -15.72 38.00
N LEU A 117 13.84 -15.11 36.88
CA LEU A 117 13.09 -15.76 35.79
C LEU A 117 13.99 -16.67 34.93
N LYS A 118 14.46 -17.77 35.51
CA LYS A 118 15.41 -18.74 34.93
C LYS A 118 14.93 -19.47 33.66
N ASN A 119 13.64 -19.35 33.33
CA ASN A 119 13.01 -19.95 32.15
C ASN A 119 12.66 -18.92 31.06
N LEU A 120 12.97 -17.64 31.27
CA LEU A 120 12.63 -16.56 30.35
C LEU A 120 13.43 -16.67 29.05
N GLU A 121 12.76 -16.97 27.93
CA GLU A 121 13.37 -17.12 26.61
C GLU A 121 13.15 -15.88 25.72
N TYR A 122 11.99 -15.21 25.87
CA TYR A 122 11.63 -13.99 25.13
C TYR A 122 11.50 -12.81 26.10
N LEU A 123 12.27 -11.75 25.87
CA LEU A 123 12.19 -10.52 26.65
C LEU A 123 12.17 -9.30 25.74
N ASN A 124 11.12 -8.49 25.83
CA ASN A 124 11.04 -7.17 25.24
C ASN A 124 11.07 -6.08 26.32
N LEU A 125 11.98 -5.13 26.18
CA LEU A 125 12.23 -3.99 27.07
C LEU A 125 11.94 -2.63 26.40
N PHE A 126 10.93 -2.52 25.53
CA PHE A 126 10.36 -1.21 25.22
C PHE A 126 9.76 -0.58 26.50
N GLY A 127 9.57 0.75 26.51
CA GLY A 127 9.32 1.51 27.74
C GLY A 127 10.57 1.84 28.58
N TYR A 128 11.65 1.05 28.48
CA TYR A 128 12.89 1.24 29.26
C TYR A 128 13.92 2.10 28.51
N PHE A 129 13.87 3.41 28.76
CA PHE A 129 14.65 4.42 28.02
C PHE A 129 16.03 4.77 28.63
N SER A 130 16.46 4.09 29.68
CA SER A 130 17.76 4.34 30.33
C SER A 130 18.28 3.10 31.05
N TYR A 131 19.41 2.58 30.57
CA TYR A 131 20.10 1.40 31.10
C TYR A 131 21.33 1.84 31.89
N LYS A 132 21.53 1.27 33.08
CA LYS A 132 22.70 1.54 33.94
C LYS A 132 23.72 0.42 33.82
N GLU A 133 24.89 0.64 34.40
CA GLU A 133 25.87 -0.43 34.64
C GLU A 133 25.25 -1.58 35.45
N SER A 134 25.57 -2.82 35.07
CA SER A 134 25.01 -4.09 35.53
C SER A 134 23.57 -4.43 35.13
N ASP A 135 22.82 -3.55 34.44
CA ASP A 135 21.40 -3.81 34.16
C ASP A 135 21.17 -4.92 33.13
N ILE A 136 22.02 -5.05 32.10
CA ILE A 136 21.94 -6.15 31.13
C ILE A 136 22.62 -7.41 31.69
N ALA A 137 23.67 -7.25 32.52
CA ALA A 137 24.37 -8.36 33.18
C ALA A 137 23.51 -9.16 34.17
N LYS A 138 22.42 -8.57 34.70
CA LYS A 138 21.44 -9.24 35.58
C LYS A 138 20.44 -10.12 34.82
N LEU A 139 20.29 -9.94 33.51
CA LEU A 139 19.27 -10.64 32.72
C LEU A 139 19.56 -12.15 32.65
N PRO A 140 18.52 -13.01 32.72
CA PRO A 140 18.70 -14.45 32.79
C PRO A 140 19.27 -15.02 31.49
N LYS A 141 20.25 -15.92 31.61
CA LYS A 141 20.97 -16.52 30.47
C LYS A 141 20.12 -17.49 29.62
N SER A 142 18.86 -17.73 30.01
CA SER A 142 17.86 -18.45 29.21
C SER A 142 17.39 -17.67 27.98
N ILE A 143 17.55 -16.33 27.97
CA ILE A 143 17.04 -15.48 26.89
C ILE A 143 17.65 -15.85 25.54
N LYS A 144 16.76 -16.18 24.60
CA LYS A 144 17.04 -16.42 23.18
C LYS A 144 16.67 -15.22 22.31
N HIS A 145 15.63 -14.46 22.69
CA HIS A 145 15.14 -13.29 21.95
C HIS A 145 15.11 -12.08 22.88
N LEU A 146 15.89 -11.04 22.56
CA LEU A 146 15.92 -9.77 23.30
C LEU A 146 15.55 -8.60 22.38
N SER A 147 14.55 -7.81 22.77
CA SER A 147 14.23 -6.52 22.14
C SER A 147 14.58 -5.36 23.07
N LEU A 148 15.34 -4.39 22.54
CA LEU A 148 15.75 -3.16 23.22
C LEU A 148 15.37 -1.96 22.34
N GLY A 149 14.98 -0.83 22.95
CA GLY A 149 14.61 0.34 22.16
C GLY A 149 14.69 1.70 22.85
N ASP A 150 14.47 2.74 22.05
CA ASP A 150 14.23 4.13 22.47
C ASP A 150 15.27 4.70 23.46
N THR A 151 16.55 4.33 23.28
CA THR A 151 17.65 4.72 24.17
C THR A 151 18.93 5.00 23.37
N THR A 152 19.83 5.81 23.94
CA THR A 152 21.25 5.73 23.58
C THR A 152 21.83 4.51 24.29
N PHE A 153 22.43 3.57 23.56
CA PHE A 153 22.92 2.31 24.11
C PHE A 153 24.38 2.46 24.58
N PRO A 154 24.68 2.46 25.89
CA PRO A 154 26.02 2.78 26.38
C PRO A 154 26.99 1.61 26.18
N GLN A 155 28.30 1.90 26.12
CA GLN A 155 29.35 0.89 25.95
C GLN A 155 29.25 -0.26 26.96
N VAL A 156 28.85 0.04 28.19
CA VAL A 156 28.68 -0.96 29.25
C VAL A 156 27.62 -2.00 28.84
N SER A 157 26.47 -1.59 28.31
CA SER A 157 25.43 -2.51 27.83
C SER A 157 25.85 -3.29 26.57
N ILE A 158 26.68 -2.70 25.69
CA ILE A 158 27.30 -3.40 24.54
C ILE A 158 28.26 -4.49 25.01
N ASN A 159 29.00 -4.27 26.10
CA ASN A 159 29.84 -5.30 26.70
C ASN A 159 28.97 -6.38 27.36
N GLU A 160 27.97 -5.97 28.16
CA GLU A 160 27.16 -6.87 28.99
C GLU A 160 26.28 -7.83 28.19
N ILE A 161 25.73 -7.41 27.04
CA ILE A 161 24.87 -8.25 26.21
C ILE A 161 25.57 -9.54 25.73
N THR A 162 26.90 -9.54 25.67
CA THR A 162 27.70 -10.74 25.32
C THR A 162 27.62 -11.86 26.35
N ASN A 163 27.14 -11.58 27.57
CA ASN A 163 26.89 -12.59 28.60
C ASN A 163 25.64 -13.45 28.32
N LEU A 164 24.75 -13.00 27.41
CA LEU A 164 23.57 -13.74 26.97
C LEU A 164 23.98 -14.76 25.89
N THR A 165 24.70 -15.80 26.31
CA THR A 165 25.30 -16.79 25.41
C THR A 165 24.30 -17.58 24.59
N ASN A 166 23.03 -17.61 25.00
CA ASN A 166 21.94 -18.33 24.33
C ASN A 166 21.15 -17.44 23.35
N LEU A 167 21.54 -16.16 23.19
CA LEU A 167 20.82 -15.22 22.33
C LEU A 167 20.87 -15.64 20.85
N GLU A 168 19.70 -15.96 20.29
CA GLU A 168 19.46 -16.36 18.89
C GLU A 168 18.92 -15.18 18.05
N GLN A 169 18.24 -14.22 18.69
CA GLN A 169 17.72 -13.00 18.09
C GLN A 169 17.99 -11.76 18.95
N LEU A 170 18.37 -10.67 18.29
CA LEU A 170 18.47 -9.33 18.86
C LEU A 170 17.64 -8.35 18.02
N SER A 171 16.79 -7.56 18.67
CA SER A 171 16.03 -6.47 18.06
C SER A 171 16.45 -5.14 18.69
N LEU A 172 16.75 -4.14 17.85
CA LEU A 172 17.25 -2.83 18.23
C LEU A 172 16.40 -1.75 17.53
N ILE A 173 15.51 -1.06 18.27
CA ILE A 173 14.49 -0.17 17.69
C ILE A 173 14.61 1.26 18.26
N GLY A 174 14.90 2.25 17.42
CA GLY A 174 15.19 3.63 17.87
C GLY A 174 16.46 3.74 18.72
N THR A 175 17.30 2.69 18.75
CA THR A 175 18.50 2.65 19.59
C THR A 175 19.67 3.37 18.95
N LYS A 176 20.21 4.37 19.62
CA LYS A 176 21.39 5.12 19.13
C LYS A 176 22.66 4.56 19.74
N ILE A 177 23.52 3.97 18.91
CA ILE A 177 24.85 3.52 19.31
C ILE A 177 25.81 4.73 19.16
N PRO A 178 26.52 5.16 20.21
CA PRO A 178 27.49 6.25 20.12
C PRO A 178 28.56 5.98 19.05
N SER A 179 28.97 7.02 18.32
CA SER A 179 29.91 6.88 17.19
C SER A 179 31.34 6.52 17.61
N ASP A 180 31.65 6.65 18.91
CA ASP A 180 32.89 6.24 19.57
C ASP A 180 32.79 4.89 20.30
N ALA A 181 31.63 4.23 20.27
CA ALA A 181 31.43 2.94 20.93
C ALA A 181 32.15 1.79 20.20
N ASP A 182 32.85 0.94 20.97
CA ASP A 182 33.37 -0.32 20.47
C ASP A 182 32.26 -1.37 20.37
N VAL A 183 31.79 -1.59 19.14
CA VAL A 183 30.85 -2.66 18.78
C VAL A 183 31.53 -4.03 18.55
N SER A 184 32.84 -4.16 18.78
CA SER A 184 33.56 -5.45 18.74
C SER A 184 32.97 -6.58 19.60
N PRO A 185 32.39 -6.34 20.80
CA PRO A 185 31.86 -7.39 21.65
C PRO A 185 30.76 -8.24 20.98
N PHE A 186 29.94 -7.67 20.10
CA PHE A 186 28.85 -8.40 19.42
C PHE A 186 29.34 -9.65 18.64
N LYS A 187 30.60 -9.68 18.18
CA LYS A 187 31.21 -10.85 17.52
C LYS A 187 31.25 -12.11 18.40
N ASN A 188 31.10 -11.96 19.72
CA ASN A 188 31.06 -13.07 20.67
C ASN A 188 29.69 -13.79 20.73
N LEU A 189 28.63 -13.19 20.18
CA LEU A 189 27.28 -13.77 20.12
C LEU A 189 27.19 -14.86 19.04
N LYS A 190 27.80 -16.02 19.31
CA LYS A 190 27.93 -17.14 18.34
C LYS A 190 26.59 -17.75 17.93
N ASN A 191 25.61 -17.72 18.83
CA ASN A 191 24.28 -18.28 18.59
C ASN A 191 23.34 -17.33 17.83
N LEU A 192 23.63 -16.02 17.80
CA LEU A 192 22.79 -15.00 17.18
C LEU A 192 22.66 -15.23 15.66
N LYS A 193 21.44 -15.54 15.20
CA LYS A 193 21.08 -15.78 13.80
C LYS A 193 20.18 -14.70 13.21
N LYS A 194 19.43 -13.99 14.05
CA LYS A 194 18.46 -12.97 13.64
C LYS A 194 18.83 -11.61 14.21
N LEU A 195 18.94 -10.60 13.36
CA LEU A 195 19.13 -9.21 13.78
C LEU A 195 18.02 -8.35 13.15
N TYR A 196 17.30 -7.61 13.98
CA TYR A 196 16.37 -6.57 13.55
C TYR A 196 16.94 -5.22 14.03
N VAL A 197 17.05 -4.26 13.13
CA VAL A 197 17.55 -2.91 13.43
C VAL A 197 16.60 -1.89 12.79
N SER A 198 16.09 -0.95 13.56
CA SER A 198 15.17 0.09 13.07
C SER A 198 15.54 1.44 13.66
N ASN A 199 15.57 2.49 12.83
CA ASN A 199 15.79 3.86 13.29
C ASN A 199 14.49 4.67 13.49
N ASN A 200 13.34 3.99 13.54
CA ASN A 200 12.09 4.65 13.91
C ASN A 200 12.20 5.22 15.33
N ASP A 201 11.85 6.49 15.51
CA ASP A 201 11.76 7.13 16.83
C ASP A 201 10.30 7.27 17.28
N LYS A 202 10.09 7.52 18.58
CA LYS A 202 8.76 7.72 19.20
C LYS A 202 7.84 8.73 18.50
N THR A 203 8.43 9.63 17.73
CA THR A 203 7.75 10.72 17.04
C THR A 203 7.38 10.36 15.60
N MET A 204 7.76 9.17 15.12
CA MET A 204 7.72 8.78 13.71
C MET A 204 8.37 9.82 12.79
N THR A 205 9.33 10.60 13.31
CA THR A 205 10.00 11.66 12.56
C THR A 205 11.13 11.05 11.77
N TYR A 206 10.84 10.73 10.51
CA TYR A 206 11.76 10.14 9.54
C TYR A 206 13.15 10.81 9.56
N THR A 207 14.09 10.17 10.26
CA THR A 207 15.46 10.67 10.46
C THR A 207 16.31 10.48 9.22
N SER A 208 17.19 11.43 8.89
CA SER A 208 18.24 11.25 7.87
C SER A 208 19.45 10.45 8.38
N GLU A 209 19.23 9.51 9.30
CA GLU A 209 20.31 8.77 9.97
C GLU A 209 20.81 7.63 9.07
N TYR A 210 22.07 7.72 8.67
CA TYR A 210 22.71 6.74 7.80
C TYR A 210 23.07 5.47 8.59
N LEU A 211 22.79 4.30 8.03
CA LEU A 211 23.23 3.04 8.63
C LEU A 211 24.77 3.03 8.68
N ASN A 212 25.35 2.92 9.88
CA ASN A 212 26.80 2.77 10.05
C ASN A 212 27.28 1.51 9.31
N PRO A 213 28.08 1.63 8.23
CA PRO A 213 28.46 0.49 7.40
C PRO A 213 29.19 -0.60 8.20
N PHE A 214 30.01 -0.21 9.18
CA PHE A 214 30.82 -1.16 9.93
C PHE A 214 30.00 -2.00 10.91
N PHE A 215 28.88 -1.49 11.43
CA PHE A 215 28.06 -2.15 12.46
C PHE A 215 27.66 -3.58 12.07
N ILE A 216 27.17 -3.77 10.85
CA ILE A 216 26.71 -5.07 10.34
C ILE A 216 27.86 -6.12 10.28
N SER A 217 29.11 -5.69 10.07
CA SER A 217 30.28 -6.58 10.00
C SER A 217 30.63 -7.27 11.33
N TYR A 218 29.96 -6.89 12.42
CA TYR A 218 30.13 -7.50 13.74
C TYR A 218 29.22 -8.70 14.00
N PHE A 219 28.36 -9.06 13.05
CA PHE A 219 27.39 -10.16 13.15
C PHE A 219 27.62 -11.24 12.06
N PRO A 220 28.78 -11.94 12.03
CA PRO A 220 29.17 -12.83 10.93
C PRO A 220 28.35 -14.14 10.82
N ASN A 221 27.52 -14.45 11.82
CA ASN A 221 26.75 -15.69 11.94
C ASN A 221 25.27 -15.55 11.54
N LEU A 222 24.84 -14.36 11.06
CA LEU A 222 23.44 -14.09 10.75
C LEU A 222 22.91 -14.95 9.60
N LYS A 223 21.62 -15.29 9.75
CA LYS A 223 20.76 -15.91 8.74
C LYS A 223 19.61 -15.02 8.32
N GLN A 224 19.14 -14.14 9.20
CA GLN A 224 18.12 -13.14 8.94
C GLN A 224 18.60 -11.75 9.39
N LEU A 225 18.50 -10.76 8.51
CA LEU A 225 18.71 -9.35 8.83
C LEU A 225 17.52 -8.53 8.33
N THR A 226 16.89 -7.80 9.24
CA THR A 226 15.87 -6.78 8.92
C THR A 226 16.40 -5.40 9.28
N LEU A 227 16.33 -4.47 8.33
CA LEU A 227 16.70 -3.07 8.48
C LEU A 227 15.50 -2.17 8.16
N GLU A 228 15.16 -1.25 9.06
CA GLU A 228 14.04 -0.32 8.86
C GLU A 228 14.40 1.15 9.16
N TYR A 229 13.83 2.09 8.39
CA TYR A 229 13.92 3.55 8.60
C TYR A 229 15.35 4.17 8.58
N TYR A 230 16.32 3.51 7.94
CA TYR A 230 17.69 4.03 7.74
C TYR A 230 17.88 4.68 6.37
N VAL A 231 18.87 5.59 6.26
CA VAL A 231 19.44 5.98 4.96
C VAL A 231 20.59 5.05 4.60
N LEU A 232 20.58 4.50 3.39
CA LEU A 232 21.61 3.58 2.89
C LEU A 232 22.48 4.25 1.83
N ASN A 233 23.78 4.37 2.15
CA ASN A 233 24.81 4.78 1.21
C ASN A 233 25.52 3.56 0.58
N GLN A 234 26.41 3.81 -0.39
CA GLN A 234 27.08 2.72 -1.11
C GLN A 234 27.93 1.82 -0.20
N ASP A 235 28.50 2.35 0.88
CA ASP A 235 29.30 1.56 1.83
C ASP A 235 28.45 0.68 2.74
N ALA A 236 27.24 1.13 3.11
CA ALA A 236 26.27 0.28 3.79
C ALA A 236 25.90 -0.94 2.92
N ILE A 237 25.63 -0.73 1.61
CA ILE A 237 25.41 -1.82 0.65
C ILE A 237 26.65 -2.71 0.46
N ASN A 238 27.85 -2.12 0.40
CA ASN A 238 29.11 -2.87 0.32
C ASN A 238 29.32 -3.79 1.54
N SER A 239 28.91 -3.33 2.74
CA SER A 239 29.00 -4.08 3.99
C SER A 239 27.94 -5.17 4.11
N LEU A 240 26.69 -4.89 3.73
CA LEU A 240 25.61 -5.89 3.67
C LEU A 240 26.00 -7.08 2.76
N ALA A 241 26.67 -6.77 1.65
CA ALA A 241 27.23 -7.76 0.73
C ALA A 241 28.39 -8.61 1.30
N THR A 242 28.80 -8.43 2.57
CA THR A 242 29.74 -9.31 3.27
C THR A 242 29.06 -10.46 4.03
N LEU A 243 27.75 -10.39 4.26
CA LEU A 243 26.97 -11.40 5.00
C LEU A 243 26.68 -12.66 4.16
N THR A 244 27.69 -13.28 3.55
CA THR A 244 27.52 -14.40 2.58
C THR A 244 26.85 -15.66 3.15
N ASN A 245 26.69 -15.76 4.47
CA ASN A 245 25.96 -16.83 5.16
C ASN A 245 24.44 -16.62 5.21
N ILE A 246 23.95 -15.42 4.89
CA ILE A 246 22.56 -15.01 5.12
C ILE A 246 21.57 -15.73 4.19
N ASP A 247 20.38 -16.05 4.72
CA ASP A 247 19.27 -16.69 3.97
C ASP A 247 18.14 -15.68 3.69
N GLU A 248 17.98 -14.65 4.53
CA GLU A 248 16.94 -13.62 4.42
C GLU A 248 17.50 -12.22 4.70
N LEU A 249 17.29 -11.29 3.75
CA LEU A 249 17.64 -9.88 3.87
C LEU A 249 16.40 -9.03 3.58
N ILE A 250 15.92 -8.32 4.59
CA ILE A 250 14.80 -7.40 4.51
C ILE A 250 15.29 -5.98 4.77
N ILE A 251 14.98 -5.09 3.85
CA ILE A 251 15.17 -3.65 3.97
C ILE A 251 13.81 -3.00 3.69
N LYS A 252 13.24 -2.33 4.69
CA LYS A 252 11.91 -1.70 4.62
C LYS A 252 11.98 -0.25 5.06
N GLU A 253 11.12 0.61 4.53
CA GLU A 253 11.03 2.02 4.96
C GLU A 253 12.34 2.84 4.84
N CYS A 254 13.37 2.29 4.18
CA CYS A 254 14.69 2.90 4.08
C CYS A 254 14.81 3.82 2.86
N GLY A 255 15.60 4.88 3.02
CA GLY A 255 16.06 5.74 1.92
C GLY A 255 17.37 5.23 1.31
N TYR A 256 17.67 5.66 0.08
CA TYR A 256 18.91 5.32 -0.62
C TYR A 256 19.57 6.59 -1.17
N ASP A 257 20.90 6.69 -1.07
CA ASP A 257 21.63 7.77 -1.74
C ASP A 257 21.46 7.69 -3.28
N PRO A 258 21.37 8.81 -4.01
CA PRO A 258 21.05 8.82 -5.45
C PRO A 258 22.03 8.04 -6.37
N GLU A 259 23.25 7.78 -5.90
CA GLU A 259 24.29 7.05 -6.64
C GLU A 259 24.44 5.57 -6.23
N VAL A 260 23.54 5.05 -5.38
CA VAL A 260 23.65 3.68 -4.85
C VAL A 260 23.34 2.61 -5.88
N ILE A 261 24.28 1.67 -6.03
CA ILE A 261 24.18 0.49 -6.87
C ILE A 261 24.13 -0.76 -5.97
N ILE A 262 23.06 -1.54 -6.12
CA ILE A 262 22.79 -2.78 -5.36
C ILE A 262 23.54 -4.02 -5.87
N ASP A 263 24.36 -3.86 -6.91
CA ASP A 263 25.25 -4.87 -7.48
C ASP A 263 26.11 -5.67 -6.48
N PRO A 264 26.59 -5.11 -5.36
CA PRO A 264 27.32 -5.90 -4.35
C PRO A 264 26.51 -7.08 -3.79
N LEU A 265 25.17 -6.96 -3.69
CA LEU A 265 24.31 -7.96 -3.06
C LEU A 265 24.28 -9.30 -3.81
N LYS A 266 24.71 -9.36 -5.09
CA LYS A 266 24.86 -10.63 -5.84
C LYS A 266 25.88 -11.61 -5.22
N LYS A 267 26.69 -11.16 -4.25
CA LYS A 267 27.57 -12.02 -3.44
C LYS A 267 26.80 -12.91 -2.46
N LEU A 268 25.55 -12.59 -2.14
CA LEU A 268 24.72 -13.28 -1.16
C LEU A 268 24.09 -14.56 -1.76
N THR A 269 24.91 -15.46 -2.31
CA THR A 269 24.46 -16.63 -3.10
C THR A 269 23.72 -17.72 -2.31
N ASN A 270 23.52 -17.51 -1.01
CA ASN A 270 22.65 -18.33 -0.15
C ASN A 270 21.24 -17.76 0.04
N LEU A 271 21.00 -16.51 -0.36
CA LEU A 271 19.78 -15.76 -0.12
C LEU A 271 18.55 -16.43 -0.76
N GLN A 272 17.53 -16.65 0.05
CA GLN A 272 16.21 -17.19 -0.30
C GLN A 272 15.12 -16.12 -0.28
N ILE A 273 15.27 -15.08 0.55
CA ILE A 273 14.34 -13.96 0.65
C ILE A 273 15.11 -12.66 0.50
N LEU A 274 14.73 -11.83 -0.47
CA LEU A 274 15.18 -10.45 -0.62
C LEU A 274 13.96 -9.52 -0.64
N GLU A 275 13.88 -8.62 0.34
CA GLU A 275 12.92 -7.52 0.33
C GLU A 275 13.65 -6.17 0.34
N LEU A 276 13.33 -5.31 -0.63
CA LEU A 276 13.89 -3.98 -0.83
C LEU A 276 12.73 -2.98 -0.98
N GLN A 277 12.03 -2.75 0.13
CA GLN A 277 10.85 -1.89 0.21
C GLN A 277 11.30 -0.48 0.62
N GLY A 278 11.25 0.48 -0.30
CA GLY A 278 11.58 1.89 -0.03
C GLY A 278 10.31 2.69 0.20
N THR A 279 10.36 3.72 1.04
CA THR A 279 9.21 4.60 1.25
C THR A 279 9.52 6.09 1.13
N TYR A 280 8.45 6.86 1.25
CA TYR A 280 8.28 8.26 0.90
C TYR A 280 9.33 9.30 1.40
N PRO A 281 9.96 9.21 2.59
CA PRO A 281 10.48 10.42 3.25
C PRO A 281 12.01 10.54 3.48
N HIS A 282 12.81 9.49 3.28
CA HIS A 282 14.10 9.33 3.97
C HIS A 282 15.38 9.84 3.24
N CYS A 283 15.36 10.99 2.52
CA CYS A 283 16.55 11.38 1.73
C CYS A 283 16.95 12.88 1.78
N THR A 284 18.19 13.10 2.22
CA THR A 284 18.99 14.35 2.24
C THR A 284 18.63 15.43 3.28
N ASP A 285 19.68 16.09 3.79
CA ASP A 285 19.71 16.81 5.07
C ASP A 285 19.13 18.24 5.06
N SER A 286 18.09 18.50 4.27
CA SER A 286 17.33 19.75 4.33
C SER A 286 15.84 19.50 4.14
N VAL A 287 15.06 19.71 5.20
CA VAL A 287 13.62 19.44 5.27
C VAL A 287 12.83 20.44 4.40
N ASP A 288 12.79 20.20 3.09
CA ASP A 288 11.79 20.78 2.18
C ASP A 288 10.66 19.77 1.96
N LEU A 289 9.73 19.75 2.91
CA LEU A 289 8.56 18.85 2.95
C LEU A 289 7.68 18.87 1.69
N PHE A 290 7.90 19.79 0.74
CA PHE A 290 7.04 20.00 -0.43
C PHE A 290 7.76 20.26 -1.76
N SER A 291 9.05 19.90 -1.93
CA SER A 291 9.66 19.88 -3.28
C SER A 291 10.33 18.55 -3.66
N ASN A 292 9.80 17.96 -4.74
CA ASN A 292 10.38 16.86 -5.53
C ASN A 292 10.83 15.60 -4.76
N TYR A 293 9.87 15.00 -4.07
CA TYR A 293 9.55 13.55 -4.09
C TYR A 293 10.56 12.61 -4.82
N TYR A 294 10.87 11.49 -4.14
CA TYR A 294 11.59 10.31 -4.62
C TYR A 294 13.14 10.38 -4.54
N CYS A 295 13.74 9.60 -3.62
CA CYS A 295 15.08 9.01 -3.79
C CYS A 295 15.05 7.49 -3.49
N PRO A 296 14.40 6.72 -4.39
CA PRO A 296 14.35 5.27 -4.35
C PRO A 296 15.51 4.62 -5.13
N LEU A 297 15.59 3.29 -5.09
CA LEU A 297 16.42 2.50 -6.00
C LEU A 297 16.05 2.79 -7.47
N THR A 298 16.92 3.54 -8.16
CA THR A 298 16.63 4.09 -9.49
C THR A 298 16.56 3.02 -10.58
N GLU A 299 17.31 1.92 -10.44
CA GLU A 299 17.14 0.70 -11.23
C GLU A 299 17.07 -0.56 -10.35
N ILE A 300 16.40 -1.59 -10.88
CA ILE A 300 16.62 -2.98 -10.43
C ILE A 300 17.79 -3.51 -11.24
N SER A 301 18.94 -3.72 -10.60
CA SER A 301 20.10 -4.30 -11.27
C SER A 301 19.79 -5.74 -11.72
N GLU A 302 20.07 -6.03 -13.00
CA GLU A 302 19.99 -7.37 -13.59
C GLU A 302 20.82 -8.42 -12.82
N SER A 303 21.79 -7.97 -12.01
CA SER A 303 22.64 -8.85 -11.20
C SER A 303 21.94 -9.50 -9.99
N ILE A 304 20.80 -8.95 -9.54
CA ILE A 304 19.95 -9.61 -8.53
C ILE A 304 19.43 -10.95 -9.04
N PHE A 305 19.18 -11.07 -10.35
CA PHE A 305 18.68 -12.30 -10.96
C PHE A 305 19.74 -13.43 -11.03
N GLU A 306 20.99 -13.18 -10.62
CA GLU A 306 21.99 -14.25 -10.40
C GLU A 306 21.81 -14.96 -9.05
N LEU A 307 20.96 -14.43 -8.15
CA LEU A 307 20.64 -15.03 -6.85
C LEU A 307 19.64 -16.19 -7.00
N THR A 308 20.02 -17.23 -7.75
CA THR A 308 19.14 -18.32 -8.20
C THR A 308 18.48 -19.16 -7.10
N LYS A 309 18.84 -18.98 -5.82
CA LYS A 309 18.16 -19.58 -4.66
C LYS A 309 16.96 -18.79 -4.15
N LEU A 310 16.70 -17.59 -4.66
CA LEU A 310 15.56 -16.77 -4.23
C LEU A 310 14.23 -17.50 -4.44
N LYS A 311 13.47 -17.60 -3.35
CA LYS A 311 12.06 -17.99 -3.24
C LYS A 311 11.15 -16.76 -3.20
N LYS A 312 11.58 -15.68 -2.54
CA LYS A 312 10.85 -14.40 -2.49
C LYS A 312 11.73 -13.26 -2.96
N LEU A 313 11.22 -12.48 -3.92
CA LEU A 313 11.81 -11.22 -4.35
C LEU A 313 10.73 -10.13 -4.29
N THR A 314 10.88 -9.23 -3.32
CA THR A 314 10.06 -8.02 -3.21
C THR A 314 10.94 -6.80 -3.43
N ILE A 315 10.61 -5.98 -4.42
CA ILE A 315 11.15 -4.64 -4.56
C ILE A 315 9.93 -3.72 -4.78
N SER A 316 9.75 -2.72 -3.91
CA SER A 316 8.46 -2.00 -3.82
C SER A 316 8.62 -0.57 -3.32
N GLY A 317 7.67 0.30 -3.70
CA GLY A 317 7.63 1.71 -3.31
C GLY A 317 8.66 2.61 -4.02
N GLN A 318 9.42 2.04 -4.97
CA GLN A 318 10.63 2.64 -5.53
C GLN A 318 10.39 3.63 -6.70
N ARG A 319 9.17 4.17 -6.89
CA ARG A 319 8.77 5.33 -7.75
C ARG A 319 9.70 5.70 -8.92
N SER A 320 10.12 4.76 -9.76
CA SER A 320 11.23 5.03 -10.68
C SER A 320 10.78 5.70 -11.98
N THR A 321 11.59 6.66 -12.43
CA THR A 321 11.44 7.29 -13.76
C THR A 321 12.22 6.53 -14.85
N ILE A 322 13.11 5.62 -14.46
CA ILE A 322 13.92 4.78 -15.34
C ILE A 322 13.25 3.42 -15.46
N TYR A 323 13.20 2.88 -16.69
CA TYR A 323 12.64 1.55 -16.95
C TYR A 323 13.70 0.49 -16.61
N PRO A 324 13.52 -0.33 -15.55
CA PRO A 324 14.48 -1.39 -15.24
C PRO A 324 14.48 -2.46 -16.32
N SER A 325 15.66 -2.98 -16.67
CA SER A 325 15.76 -4.21 -17.45
C SER A 325 15.58 -5.40 -16.50
N ILE A 326 14.58 -6.23 -16.76
CA ILE A 326 14.22 -7.39 -15.93
C ILE A 326 14.32 -8.70 -16.72
N LYS A 327 15.23 -8.75 -17.71
CA LYS A 327 15.28 -9.81 -18.73
C LYS A 327 15.86 -11.11 -18.20
N SER A 328 16.73 -11.05 -17.19
CA SER A 328 17.31 -12.24 -16.56
C SER A 328 16.41 -12.88 -15.51
N ILE A 329 15.20 -12.36 -15.25
CA ILE A 329 14.33 -12.85 -14.16
C ILE A 329 14.01 -14.36 -14.27
N SER A 330 13.95 -14.93 -15.49
CA SER A 330 13.78 -16.37 -15.72
C SER A 330 14.97 -17.25 -15.25
N LYS A 331 16.03 -16.67 -14.67
CA LYS A 331 17.06 -17.39 -13.90
C LYS A 331 16.59 -17.79 -12.50
N LEU A 332 15.64 -17.07 -11.91
CA LEU A 332 15.16 -17.31 -10.54
C LEU A 332 14.17 -18.49 -10.48
N VAL A 333 14.57 -19.66 -10.98
CA VAL A 333 13.69 -20.83 -11.15
C VAL A 333 13.05 -21.36 -9.86
N ASN A 334 13.57 -20.97 -8.69
CA ASN A 334 13.03 -21.32 -7.37
C ASN A 334 12.03 -20.29 -6.81
N LEU A 335 11.67 -19.25 -7.59
CA LEU A 335 10.84 -18.14 -7.11
C LEU A 335 9.38 -18.56 -6.92
N GLU A 336 8.91 -18.38 -5.69
CA GLU A 336 7.55 -18.67 -5.19
C GLU A 336 6.71 -17.38 -5.09
N SER A 337 7.36 -16.24 -4.84
CA SER A 337 6.71 -14.93 -4.68
C SER A 337 7.52 -13.81 -5.35
N LEU A 338 6.85 -13.03 -6.20
CA LEU A 338 7.41 -11.87 -6.90
C LEU A 338 6.57 -10.61 -6.63
N THR A 339 7.21 -9.52 -6.20
CA THR A 339 6.60 -8.19 -6.09
C THR A 339 7.53 -7.15 -6.73
N LEU A 340 7.10 -6.44 -7.78
CA LEU A 340 7.85 -5.36 -8.43
C LEU A 340 6.95 -4.14 -8.68
N ASN A 341 6.69 -3.36 -7.63
CA ASN A 341 5.67 -2.30 -7.64
C ASN A 341 6.26 -0.89 -7.78
N ASP A 342 5.55 -0.01 -8.50
CA ASP A 342 5.90 1.41 -8.71
C ASP A 342 7.22 1.63 -9.51
N PHE A 343 7.49 0.74 -10.47
CA PHE A 343 8.70 0.74 -11.32
C PHE A 343 8.47 1.19 -12.76
N ASN A 344 7.24 1.58 -13.13
CA ASN A 344 6.88 1.98 -14.49
C ASN A 344 7.21 0.91 -15.56
N ILE A 345 7.28 -0.38 -15.18
CA ILE A 345 7.56 -1.53 -16.07
C ILE A 345 6.54 -1.57 -17.21
N LYS A 346 6.99 -1.76 -18.45
CA LYS A 346 6.13 -1.73 -19.67
C LYS A 346 5.83 -3.10 -20.25
N GLU A 347 6.79 -4.02 -20.16
CA GLU A 347 6.70 -5.37 -20.69
C GLU A 347 6.56 -6.33 -19.51
N PHE A 348 5.68 -7.33 -19.64
CA PHE A 348 5.51 -8.34 -18.60
C PHE A 348 6.82 -9.12 -18.40
N PRO A 349 7.24 -9.47 -17.16
CA PRO A 349 8.49 -10.19 -16.91
C PRO A 349 8.56 -11.55 -17.64
N ASP A 350 9.76 -12.03 -17.99
CA ASP A 350 9.93 -13.38 -18.54
C ASP A 350 9.69 -14.45 -17.45
N ILE A 351 8.43 -14.84 -17.30
CA ILE A 351 7.98 -15.90 -16.38
C ILE A 351 8.15 -17.32 -16.93
N SER A 352 8.73 -17.52 -18.13
CA SER A 352 8.70 -18.79 -18.88
C SER A 352 9.29 -20.01 -18.17
N LYS A 353 10.05 -19.81 -17.09
CA LYS A 353 10.70 -20.86 -16.28
C LYS A 353 10.33 -20.79 -14.79
N LEU A 354 9.40 -19.91 -14.41
CA LEU A 354 9.10 -19.57 -13.02
C LEU A 354 7.88 -20.37 -12.51
N SER A 355 7.84 -21.67 -12.81
CA SER A 355 6.68 -22.55 -12.55
C SER A 355 6.34 -22.73 -11.07
N ASN A 356 7.21 -22.29 -10.16
CA ASN A 356 7.00 -22.34 -8.71
C ASN A 356 6.24 -21.11 -8.17
N LEU A 357 5.95 -20.10 -9.00
CA LEU A 357 5.25 -18.88 -8.57
C LEU A 357 3.83 -19.19 -8.07
N VAL A 358 3.60 -18.82 -6.81
CA VAL A 358 2.30 -18.82 -6.11
C VAL A 358 1.71 -17.42 -6.04
N TYR A 359 2.57 -16.39 -5.98
CA TYR A 359 2.19 -14.99 -5.83
C TYR A 359 2.93 -14.08 -6.82
N ILE A 360 2.18 -13.26 -7.57
CA ILE A 360 2.72 -12.18 -8.42
C ILE A 360 2.01 -10.87 -8.09
N ASP A 361 2.78 -9.84 -7.79
CA ASP A 361 2.31 -8.44 -7.75
C ASP A 361 3.20 -7.54 -8.62
N LEU A 362 2.58 -6.89 -9.61
CA LEU A 362 3.19 -5.89 -10.50
C LEU A 362 2.34 -4.61 -10.50
N THR A 363 1.69 -4.29 -9.38
CA THR A 363 0.80 -3.14 -9.22
C THR A 363 1.54 -1.81 -9.47
N ALA A 364 0.82 -0.83 -10.04
CA ALA A 364 1.31 0.51 -10.33
C ALA A 364 2.50 0.56 -11.31
N ASN A 365 2.38 -0.14 -12.44
CA ASN A 365 3.34 -0.12 -13.53
C ASN A 365 2.71 0.44 -14.83
N SER A 366 3.38 0.26 -15.97
CA SER A 366 2.93 0.67 -17.31
C SER A 366 2.64 -0.55 -18.21
N ILE A 367 2.41 -1.73 -17.64
CA ILE A 367 2.23 -2.98 -18.39
C ILE A 367 0.96 -2.89 -19.24
N SER A 368 1.06 -3.17 -20.54
CA SER A 368 -0.06 -3.09 -21.48
C SER A 368 -0.58 -4.42 -21.99
N THR A 369 0.18 -5.50 -21.82
CA THR A 369 -0.18 -6.86 -22.24
C THR A 369 0.28 -7.89 -21.21
N ILE A 370 -0.46 -8.99 -21.08
CA ILE A 370 -0.07 -10.21 -20.36
C ILE A 370 0.23 -11.28 -21.43
N PRO A 371 1.34 -12.04 -21.33
CA PRO A 371 1.73 -13.00 -22.36
C PRO A 371 1.01 -14.35 -22.20
N GLU A 372 0.82 -15.07 -23.31
CA GLU A 372 0.12 -16.37 -23.34
C GLU A 372 0.81 -17.50 -22.54
N ASN A 373 2.04 -17.29 -22.07
CA ASN A 373 2.70 -18.24 -21.16
C ASN A 373 2.33 -18.02 -19.68
N ILE A 374 1.42 -17.09 -19.36
CA ILE A 374 0.86 -16.93 -18.02
C ILE A 374 0.15 -18.21 -17.55
N GLY A 375 -0.60 -18.87 -18.44
CA GLY A 375 -1.31 -20.13 -18.15
C GLY A 375 -0.41 -21.31 -17.74
N ASN A 376 0.90 -21.23 -17.97
CA ASN A 376 1.86 -22.23 -17.50
C ASN A 376 2.11 -22.17 -15.98
N LEU A 377 1.69 -21.10 -15.29
CA LEU A 377 1.88 -20.93 -13.85
C LEU A 377 0.79 -21.65 -13.05
N SER A 378 0.76 -22.99 -13.15
CA SER A 378 -0.27 -23.83 -12.52
C SER A 378 -0.31 -23.78 -10.99
N ASN A 379 0.72 -23.23 -10.33
CA ASN A 379 0.76 -23.03 -8.88
C ASN A 379 0.29 -21.63 -8.43
N LEU A 380 -0.05 -20.73 -9.36
CA LEU A 380 -0.36 -19.33 -9.06
C LEU A 380 -1.72 -19.21 -8.37
N GLU A 381 -1.73 -18.71 -7.13
CA GLU A 381 -2.94 -18.45 -6.34
C GLU A 381 -3.35 -16.98 -6.35
N ILE A 382 -2.41 -16.04 -6.47
CA ILE A 382 -2.68 -14.59 -6.43
C ILE A 382 -1.96 -13.87 -7.57
N LEU A 383 -2.72 -13.11 -8.36
CA LEU A 383 -2.22 -12.27 -9.45
C LEU A 383 -2.72 -10.82 -9.31
N MET A 384 -1.82 -9.92 -8.92
CA MET A 384 -2.08 -8.50 -8.73
C MET A 384 -1.42 -7.67 -9.84
N LEU A 385 -2.26 -7.03 -10.66
CA LEU A 385 -1.88 -6.25 -11.85
C LEU A 385 -2.60 -4.89 -11.88
N SER A 386 -3.13 -4.44 -10.75
CA SER A 386 -3.87 -3.18 -10.65
C SER A 386 -3.02 -1.95 -11.00
N LYS A 387 -3.65 -0.86 -11.44
CA LYS A 387 -3.00 0.41 -11.82
C LYS A 387 -1.96 0.24 -12.93
N ASN A 388 -2.32 -0.51 -13.97
CA ASN A 388 -1.50 -0.72 -15.18
C ASN A 388 -2.23 -0.15 -16.42
N LYS A 389 -1.86 -0.60 -17.63
CA LYS A 389 -2.43 -0.17 -18.93
C LYS A 389 -2.94 -1.37 -19.74
N ILE A 390 -3.27 -2.46 -19.05
CA ILE A 390 -3.70 -3.72 -19.66
C ILE A 390 -5.04 -3.48 -20.36
N ASN A 391 -5.13 -3.82 -21.65
CA ASN A 391 -6.32 -3.55 -22.47
C ASN A 391 -7.14 -4.80 -22.83
N ASN A 392 -6.52 -5.98 -22.72
CA ASN A 392 -7.11 -7.31 -22.94
C ASN A 392 -6.38 -8.33 -22.04
N LEU A 393 -7.04 -9.46 -21.74
CA LEU A 393 -6.42 -10.62 -21.11
C LEU A 393 -6.20 -11.72 -22.18
N PRO A 394 -5.13 -12.52 -22.10
CA PRO A 394 -4.90 -13.67 -22.97
C PRO A 394 -5.92 -14.80 -22.69
N GLU A 395 -6.21 -15.65 -23.67
CA GLU A 395 -7.12 -16.80 -23.44
C GLU A 395 -6.51 -17.79 -22.42
N SER A 396 -5.17 -17.93 -22.37
CA SER A 396 -4.47 -18.71 -21.34
C SER A 396 -4.65 -18.22 -19.90
N ILE A 397 -5.31 -17.06 -19.66
CA ILE A 397 -5.64 -16.65 -18.29
C ILE A 397 -6.52 -17.70 -17.59
N GLY A 398 -7.37 -18.40 -18.34
CA GLY A 398 -8.24 -19.46 -17.82
C GLY A 398 -7.53 -20.76 -17.43
N ASP A 399 -6.26 -20.94 -17.80
CA ASP A 399 -5.47 -22.13 -17.44
C ASP A 399 -4.89 -22.04 -16.02
N LEU A 400 -5.01 -20.88 -15.36
CA LEU A 400 -4.60 -20.64 -13.96
C LEU A 400 -5.58 -21.29 -12.97
N VAL A 401 -5.73 -22.62 -13.04
CA VAL A 401 -6.78 -23.37 -12.32
C VAL A 401 -6.73 -23.28 -10.78
N ASN A 402 -5.61 -22.86 -10.20
CA ASN A 402 -5.45 -22.65 -8.75
C ASN A 402 -5.59 -21.19 -8.29
N LEU A 403 -5.88 -20.26 -9.22
CA LEU A 403 -5.99 -18.84 -8.91
C LEU A 403 -7.21 -18.56 -8.00
N LYS A 404 -6.97 -17.87 -6.88
CA LYS A 404 -7.97 -17.46 -5.87
C LYS A 404 -8.25 -15.96 -5.95
N GLU A 405 -7.24 -15.13 -6.21
CA GLU A 405 -7.39 -13.68 -6.35
C GLU A 405 -6.81 -13.15 -7.65
N LEU A 406 -7.64 -12.40 -8.40
CA LEU A 406 -7.25 -11.68 -9.62
C LEU A 406 -7.63 -10.21 -9.49
N LEU A 407 -6.62 -9.36 -9.26
CA LEU A 407 -6.79 -7.91 -9.09
C LEU A 407 -6.26 -7.17 -10.33
N LEU A 408 -7.18 -6.53 -11.04
CA LEU A 408 -6.98 -5.87 -12.33
C LEU A 408 -7.54 -4.44 -12.35
N ASP A 409 -7.84 -3.87 -11.18
CA ASP A 409 -8.47 -2.55 -11.08
C ASP A 409 -7.59 -1.40 -11.59
N ASN A 410 -8.19 -0.29 -12.04
CA ASN A 410 -7.49 0.84 -12.66
C ASN A 410 -6.63 0.40 -13.86
N ASN A 411 -7.23 -0.24 -14.86
CA ASN A 411 -6.59 -0.64 -16.11
C ASN A 411 -7.41 -0.11 -17.32
N GLU A 412 -7.13 -0.59 -18.53
CA GLU A 412 -7.82 -0.19 -19.77
C GLU A 412 -8.61 -1.34 -20.42
N ILE A 413 -8.96 -2.39 -19.64
CA ILE A 413 -9.56 -3.64 -20.15
C ILE A 413 -10.91 -3.37 -20.77
N THR A 414 -11.11 -3.82 -22.01
CA THR A 414 -12.35 -3.60 -22.78
C THR A 414 -13.28 -4.82 -22.81
N ASN A 415 -12.71 -6.02 -22.77
CA ASN A 415 -13.44 -7.30 -22.85
C ASN A 415 -12.74 -8.33 -21.95
N LEU A 416 -13.46 -9.37 -21.53
CA LEU A 416 -12.91 -10.56 -20.87
C LEU A 416 -12.96 -11.75 -21.85
N PRO A 417 -11.94 -12.63 -21.87
CA PRO A 417 -11.98 -13.85 -22.68
C PRO A 417 -13.04 -14.83 -22.15
N GLU A 418 -13.60 -15.68 -23.01
CA GLU A 418 -14.54 -16.72 -22.55
C GLU A 418 -13.81 -17.78 -21.69
N SER A 419 -12.47 -17.87 -21.74
CA SER A 419 -11.71 -18.69 -20.80
C SER A 419 -11.76 -18.22 -19.34
N ILE A 420 -12.18 -16.98 -19.04
CA ILE A 420 -12.23 -16.48 -17.66
C ILE A 420 -13.11 -17.35 -16.75
N GLY A 421 -14.14 -17.98 -17.31
CA GLY A 421 -15.01 -18.92 -16.62
C GLY A 421 -14.34 -20.22 -16.16
N ASN A 422 -13.15 -20.55 -16.69
CA ASN A 422 -12.38 -21.74 -16.30
C ASN A 422 -11.69 -21.55 -14.93
N LEU A 423 -11.61 -20.31 -14.42
CA LEU A 423 -11.11 -19.96 -13.09
C LEU A 423 -12.07 -20.38 -11.96
N THR A 424 -12.35 -21.68 -11.91
CA THR A 424 -13.37 -22.28 -11.02
C THR A 424 -13.07 -22.08 -9.54
N ASN A 425 -11.80 -21.98 -9.17
CA ASN A 425 -11.31 -21.74 -7.80
C ASN A 425 -11.22 -20.26 -7.41
N LEU A 426 -11.49 -19.31 -8.32
CA LEU A 426 -11.34 -17.89 -8.02
C LEU A 426 -12.36 -17.43 -6.97
N GLU A 427 -11.89 -16.82 -5.89
CA GLU A 427 -12.70 -16.28 -4.79
C GLU A 427 -12.94 -14.77 -4.95
N ILE A 428 -11.96 -14.03 -5.50
CA ILE A 428 -12.01 -12.57 -5.67
C ILE A 428 -11.60 -12.19 -7.09
N LEU A 429 -12.52 -11.51 -7.80
CA LEU A 429 -12.26 -10.81 -9.06
C LEU A 429 -12.48 -9.32 -8.87
N ASN A 430 -11.46 -8.50 -9.10
CA ASN A 430 -11.55 -7.05 -9.05
C ASN A 430 -11.14 -6.42 -10.39
N LEU A 431 -12.13 -5.87 -11.08
CA LEU A 431 -12.04 -5.21 -12.39
C LEU A 431 -12.49 -3.74 -12.32
N ASN A 432 -12.58 -3.16 -11.11
CA ASN A 432 -13.01 -1.77 -10.91
C ASN A 432 -12.18 -0.78 -11.75
N LYS A 433 -12.79 0.26 -12.32
CA LYS A 433 -12.12 1.29 -13.13
C LYS A 433 -11.39 0.69 -14.35
N ASN A 434 -12.17 0.09 -15.23
CA ASN A 434 -11.77 -0.41 -16.55
C ASN A 434 -12.74 0.14 -17.62
N LYS A 435 -12.80 -0.48 -18.80
CA LYS A 435 -13.64 -0.07 -19.94
C LYS A 435 -14.56 -1.22 -20.41
N ILE A 436 -14.90 -2.13 -19.50
CA ILE A 436 -15.58 -3.39 -19.83
C ILE A 436 -17.04 -3.13 -20.19
N THR A 437 -17.48 -3.65 -21.34
CA THR A 437 -18.83 -3.44 -21.89
C THR A 437 -19.77 -4.62 -21.69
N SER A 438 -19.25 -5.85 -21.53
CA SER A 438 -20.02 -7.07 -21.36
C SER A 438 -19.30 -8.12 -20.49
N ILE A 439 -20.05 -9.14 -20.05
CA ILE A 439 -19.55 -10.30 -19.29
C ILE A 439 -19.73 -11.56 -20.14
N PRO A 440 -18.69 -12.41 -20.31
CA PRO A 440 -18.76 -13.62 -21.14
C PRO A 440 -19.75 -14.64 -20.57
N SER A 441 -20.25 -15.51 -21.45
CA SER A 441 -21.27 -16.49 -21.10
C SER A 441 -20.78 -17.50 -20.04
N THR A 442 -19.51 -17.88 -20.12
CA THR A 442 -18.85 -18.82 -19.21
C THR A 442 -18.65 -18.30 -17.78
N PHE A 443 -18.84 -17.00 -17.50
CA PHE A 443 -18.60 -16.41 -16.18
C PHE A 443 -19.35 -17.13 -15.04
N GLY A 444 -20.53 -17.66 -15.35
CA GLY A 444 -21.32 -18.47 -14.41
C GLY A 444 -20.60 -19.72 -13.89
N ASN A 445 -19.58 -20.23 -14.59
CA ASN A 445 -18.80 -21.41 -14.18
C ASN A 445 -17.88 -21.18 -12.96
N MET A 446 -17.60 -19.93 -12.59
CA MET A 446 -16.69 -19.59 -11.49
C MET A 446 -17.36 -19.84 -10.12
N LYS A 447 -17.45 -21.11 -9.71
CA LYS A 447 -18.29 -21.52 -8.57
C LYS A 447 -17.73 -21.14 -7.19
N SER A 448 -16.42 -20.90 -7.04
CA SER A 448 -15.85 -20.39 -5.78
C SER A 448 -15.99 -18.87 -5.58
N LEU A 449 -16.48 -18.13 -6.58
CA LEU A 449 -16.45 -16.67 -6.58
C LEU A 449 -17.28 -16.06 -5.46
N MET A 450 -16.61 -15.39 -4.52
CA MET A 450 -17.21 -14.74 -3.34
C MET A 450 -17.31 -13.22 -3.50
N LYS A 451 -16.41 -12.58 -4.24
CA LYS A 451 -16.45 -11.14 -4.53
C LYS A 451 -16.26 -10.89 -6.02
N PHE A 452 -17.20 -10.15 -6.61
CA PHE A 452 -17.08 -9.63 -7.97
C PHE A 452 -17.21 -8.12 -7.93
N LEU A 453 -16.11 -7.42 -8.20
CA LEU A 453 -16.04 -5.97 -8.20
C LEU A 453 -15.77 -5.50 -9.64
N ILE A 454 -16.69 -4.71 -10.22
CA ILE A 454 -16.56 -4.16 -11.57
C ILE A 454 -17.15 -2.74 -11.68
N SER A 455 -17.08 -1.95 -10.61
CA SER A 455 -17.53 -0.56 -10.64
C SER A 455 -16.68 0.33 -11.54
N TYR A 456 -17.23 1.47 -11.98
CA TYR A 456 -16.58 2.38 -12.94
C TYR A 456 -16.15 1.66 -14.23
N ASN A 457 -17.09 1.00 -14.89
CA ASN A 457 -16.93 0.34 -16.18
C ASN A 457 -18.02 0.82 -17.17
N GLU A 458 -18.19 0.15 -18.30
CA GLU A 458 -19.09 0.55 -19.38
C GLU A 458 -20.29 -0.41 -19.58
N LEU A 459 -20.58 -1.29 -18.61
CA LEU A 459 -21.68 -2.27 -18.69
C LEU A 459 -23.04 -1.56 -18.88
N THR A 460 -23.80 -1.96 -19.89
CA THR A 460 -25.16 -1.42 -20.18
C THR A 460 -26.29 -2.26 -19.59
N GLU A 461 -26.00 -3.49 -19.18
CA GLU A 461 -26.95 -4.47 -18.64
C GLU A 461 -26.28 -5.36 -17.59
N ILE A 462 -27.08 -6.16 -16.88
CA ILE A 462 -26.62 -7.15 -15.91
C ILE A 462 -26.88 -8.53 -16.52
N SER A 463 -25.83 -9.26 -16.86
CA SER A 463 -25.95 -10.59 -17.46
C SER A 463 -26.53 -11.62 -16.48
N GLU A 464 -27.42 -12.49 -16.96
CA GLU A 464 -28.05 -13.51 -16.12
C GLU A 464 -27.02 -14.50 -15.51
N CYS A 465 -25.90 -14.77 -16.20
CA CYS A 465 -24.89 -15.75 -15.80
C CYS A 465 -24.22 -15.43 -14.44
N ILE A 466 -24.19 -14.16 -14.03
CA ILE A 466 -23.73 -13.72 -12.70
C ILE A 466 -24.52 -14.41 -11.57
N SER A 467 -25.77 -14.81 -11.86
CA SER A 467 -26.66 -15.50 -10.92
C SER A 467 -26.29 -16.96 -10.67
N GLU A 468 -25.37 -17.52 -11.46
CA GLU A 468 -24.92 -18.92 -11.33
C GLU A 468 -23.73 -19.08 -10.37
N ASN A 469 -23.10 -17.97 -9.99
CA ASN A 469 -22.01 -17.90 -9.02
C ASN A 469 -22.59 -17.95 -7.59
N ILE A 470 -23.23 -19.06 -7.21
CA ILE A 470 -24.06 -19.19 -6.00
C ILE A 470 -23.36 -18.85 -4.65
N ASN A 471 -22.03 -18.81 -4.62
CA ASN A 471 -21.23 -18.45 -3.44
C ASN A 471 -20.93 -16.93 -3.33
N LEU A 472 -21.41 -16.12 -4.28
CA LEU A 472 -21.16 -14.68 -4.33
C LEU A 472 -21.76 -13.96 -3.11
N LYS A 473 -20.90 -13.29 -2.36
CA LYS A 473 -21.22 -12.52 -1.14
C LYS A 473 -21.23 -11.01 -1.39
N GLU A 474 -20.48 -10.53 -2.39
CA GLU A 474 -20.34 -9.11 -2.71
C GLU A 474 -20.30 -8.88 -4.22
N LEU A 475 -21.19 -7.99 -4.71
CA LEU A 475 -21.33 -7.63 -6.11
C LEU A 475 -21.32 -6.10 -6.27
N ASP A 476 -20.23 -5.54 -6.82
CA ASP A 476 -20.12 -4.11 -7.10
C ASP A 476 -20.24 -3.81 -8.59
N LEU A 477 -21.42 -3.33 -8.99
CA LEU A 477 -21.77 -2.88 -10.34
C LEU A 477 -21.91 -1.34 -10.40
N SER A 478 -21.46 -0.60 -9.37
CA SER A 478 -21.68 0.84 -9.28
C SER A 478 -20.95 1.64 -10.38
N TYR A 479 -21.44 2.83 -10.71
CA TYR A 479 -20.86 3.73 -11.72
C TYR A 479 -20.63 3.08 -13.10
N ASN A 480 -21.53 2.19 -13.52
CA ASN A 480 -21.62 1.63 -14.87
C ASN A 480 -22.68 2.40 -15.71
N LYS A 481 -23.03 1.87 -16.89
CA LYS A 481 -23.99 2.47 -17.84
C LYS A 481 -25.35 1.76 -17.84
N ILE A 482 -25.73 1.09 -16.74
CA ILE A 482 -26.87 0.15 -16.74
C ILE A 482 -28.22 0.88 -16.86
N ASP A 483 -28.99 0.55 -17.90
CA ASP A 483 -30.41 0.93 -18.13
C ASP A 483 -31.26 -0.33 -18.41
N SER A 484 -31.05 -1.39 -17.63
CA SER A 484 -31.78 -2.66 -17.73
C SER A 484 -32.66 -2.92 -16.50
N GLU A 485 -33.49 -3.96 -16.58
CA GLU A 485 -34.07 -4.56 -15.39
C GLU A 485 -33.05 -5.44 -14.68
N LEU A 486 -33.21 -5.62 -13.36
CA LEU A 486 -32.53 -6.62 -12.56
C LEU A 486 -32.99 -8.02 -13.01
N PRO A 487 -32.06 -8.92 -13.40
CA PRO A 487 -32.42 -10.31 -13.67
C PRO A 487 -33.07 -10.96 -12.45
N LYS A 488 -34.25 -11.56 -12.63
CA LYS A 488 -34.98 -12.27 -11.57
C LYS A 488 -34.13 -13.36 -10.93
N SER A 489 -33.23 -13.95 -11.72
CA SER A 489 -32.23 -14.96 -11.34
C SER A 489 -31.26 -14.50 -10.25
N LEU A 490 -31.04 -13.19 -10.02
CA LEU A 490 -30.22 -12.71 -8.90
C LEU A 490 -30.76 -13.12 -7.51
N ASN A 491 -32.05 -13.46 -7.40
CA ASN A 491 -32.62 -14.05 -6.18
C ASN A 491 -32.07 -15.46 -5.87
N ASN A 492 -31.41 -16.12 -6.83
CA ASN A 492 -30.71 -17.40 -6.62
C ASN A 492 -29.41 -17.25 -5.81
N LEU A 493 -28.85 -16.02 -5.70
CA LEU A 493 -27.62 -15.73 -4.96
C LEU A 493 -27.90 -15.65 -3.46
N THR A 494 -28.29 -16.78 -2.85
CA THR A 494 -28.74 -16.87 -1.45
C THR A 494 -27.66 -16.44 -0.44
N ASN A 495 -26.38 -16.47 -0.83
CA ASN A 495 -25.24 -16.03 -0.02
C ASN A 495 -24.93 -14.52 -0.15
N LEU A 496 -25.63 -13.77 -1.00
CA LEU A 496 -25.31 -12.37 -1.31
C LEU A 496 -25.55 -11.46 -0.09
N LEU A 497 -24.47 -10.88 0.42
CA LEU A 497 -24.47 -9.97 1.58
C LEU A 497 -24.58 -8.51 1.14
N ARG A 498 -23.93 -8.14 0.03
CA ARG A 498 -23.81 -6.74 -0.43
C ARG A 498 -23.97 -6.62 -1.94
N ILE A 499 -24.79 -5.68 -2.38
CA ILE A 499 -24.90 -5.28 -3.79
C ILE A 499 -24.80 -3.76 -3.96
N TYR A 500 -24.00 -3.31 -4.91
CA TYR A 500 -23.83 -1.89 -5.21
C TYR A 500 -24.14 -1.61 -6.68
N LEU A 501 -25.11 -0.72 -6.90
CA LEU A 501 -25.70 -0.35 -8.19
C LEU A 501 -25.77 1.19 -8.35
N GLU A 502 -25.30 1.94 -7.35
CA GLU A 502 -25.28 3.40 -7.33
C GLU A 502 -24.50 4.01 -8.51
N GLY A 503 -24.92 5.17 -9.01
CA GLY A 503 -24.27 5.85 -10.13
C GLY A 503 -24.53 5.27 -11.53
N ASN A 504 -25.40 4.27 -11.68
CA ASN A 504 -25.91 3.79 -12.97
C ASN A 504 -27.00 4.70 -13.57
N ILE A 505 -27.41 4.45 -14.82
CA ILE A 505 -28.40 5.26 -15.54
C ILE A 505 -29.81 5.06 -14.96
N ASN A 506 -30.29 3.81 -14.94
CA ASN A 506 -31.68 3.47 -14.60
C ASN A 506 -31.82 1.96 -14.33
N VAL A 507 -31.47 1.53 -13.12
CA VAL A 507 -31.68 0.14 -12.66
C VAL A 507 -33.12 -0.01 -12.15
N LYS A 508 -33.86 -0.92 -12.76
CA LYS A 508 -35.31 -1.14 -12.57
C LYS A 508 -35.61 -2.65 -12.39
N GLY A 509 -36.88 -3.04 -12.26
CA GLY A 509 -37.30 -4.44 -12.16
C GLY A 509 -37.91 -4.82 -10.81
N GLU A 510 -38.02 -6.12 -10.55
CA GLU A 510 -38.52 -6.65 -9.27
C GLU A 510 -37.50 -6.51 -8.14
N THR A 511 -37.98 -6.29 -6.93
CA THR A 511 -37.15 -6.15 -5.73
C THR A 511 -36.34 -7.42 -5.45
N LEU A 512 -35.03 -7.28 -5.24
CA LEU A 512 -34.14 -8.33 -4.77
C LEU A 512 -34.52 -8.73 -3.33
N THR A 513 -34.74 -10.02 -3.07
CA THR A 513 -35.35 -10.53 -1.82
C THR A 513 -34.44 -11.41 -0.96
N ASN A 514 -33.15 -11.51 -1.32
CA ASN A 514 -32.18 -12.43 -0.74
C ASN A 514 -32.04 -12.20 0.79
N GLU A 515 -32.37 -13.22 1.60
CA GLU A 515 -32.43 -13.07 3.06
C GLU A 515 -31.10 -12.70 3.73
N SER A 516 -29.96 -12.98 3.07
CA SER A 516 -28.62 -12.69 3.57
C SER A 516 -28.17 -11.24 3.32
N LEU A 517 -28.96 -10.45 2.60
CA LEU A 517 -28.60 -9.10 2.16
C LEU A 517 -28.57 -8.11 3.34
N ILE A 518 -27.37 -7.63 3.68
CA ILE A 518 -27.11 -6.64 4.73
C ILE A 518 -26.80 -5.24 4.16
N SER A 519 -26.54 -5.12 2.85
CA SER A 519 -26.35 -3.83 2.21
C SER A 519 -26.82 -3.85 0.76
N CYS A 520 -27.65 -2.88 0.38
CA CYS A 520 -27.92 -2.57 -1.01
C CYS A 520 -27.91 -1.05 -1.21
N LYS A 521 -27.10 -0.58 -2.16
CA LYS A 521 -27.09 0.82 -2.62
C LYS A 521 -27.39 0.87 -4.11
N TYR A 522 -28.27 1.76 -4.54
CA TYR A 522 -28.78 1.77 -5.92
C TYR A 522 -29.04 3.17 -6.46
N LEU A 523 -28.46 4.20 -5.84
CA LEU A 523 -28.92 5.57 -6.01
C LEU A 523 -28.48 6.18 -7.35
N VAL A 524 -29.47 6.64 -8.12
CA VAL A 524 -29.30 7.40 -9.36
C VAL A 524 -29.34 8.91 -9.03
N TYR A 525 -28.26 9.62 -9.35
CA TYR A 525 -28.15 11.06 -9.06
C TYR A 525 -29.29 11.86 -9.72
N GLY A 526 -30.01 12.64 -8.90
CA GLY A 526 -31.06 13.56 -9.36
C GLY A 526 -32.46 12.95 -9.51
N GLN A 527 -32.65 11.64 -9.30
CA GLN A 527 -33.98 11.01 -9.36
C GLN A 527 -34.61 10.82 -7.98
N LYS A 528 -35.91 11.14 -7.85
CA LYS A 528 -36.71 10.82 -6.65
C LYS A 528 -37.28 9.40 -6.78
N ILE A 529 -36.54 8.41 -6.30
CA ILE A 529 -36.94 7.00 -6.40
C ILE A 529 -38.09 6.71 -5.43
N LEU A 530 -39.20 6.17 -5.94
CA LEU A 530 -40.45 5.95 -5.18
C LEU A 530 -40.55 4.58 -4.49
N TYR A 531 -39.71 3.62 -4.89
CA TYR A 531 -39.74 2.22 -4.46
C TYR A 531 -38.31 1.72 -4.25
N SER A 532 -38.09 0.73 -3.37
CA SER A 532 -36.77 0.10 -3.23
C SER A 532 -36.64 -1.15 -4.10
N ILE A 533 -35.49 -1.27 -4.76
CA ILE A 533 -35.13 -2.46 -5.55
C ILE A 533 -34.47 -3.55 -4.69
N CYS A 534 -34.35 -3.35 -3.37
CA CYS A 534 -33.77 -4.33 -2.44
C CYS A 534 -34.52 -4.39 -1.10
N LYS A 535 -34.75 -5.61 -0.60
CA LYS A 535 -35.47 -5.90 0.65
C LYS A 535 -34.63 -6.81 1.57
N ALA A 536 -34.47 -6.43 2.84
CA ALA A 536 -33.82 -7.25 3.86
C ALA A 536 -34.79 -8.28 4.48
N LYS A 537 -34.23 -9.26 5.20
CA LYS A 537 -34.97 -10.37 5.84
C LYS A 537 -36.12 -9.92 6.76
N GLU A 538 -35.97 -8.81 7.48
CA GLU A 538 -36.99 -8.28 8.40
C GLU A 538 -38.08 -7.44 7.69
N HIS A 539 -38.22 -7.59 6.37
CA HIS A 539 -39.17 -6.85 5.51
C HIS A 539 -38.94 -5.33 5.43
N THR A 540 -37.91 -4.81 6.07
CA THR A 540 -37.38 -3.47 5.83
C THR A 540 -36.78 -3.41 4.42
N CYS A 541 -37.29 -2.49 3.59
CA CYS A 541 -36.62 -2.14 2.35
C CYS A 541 -35.38 -1.30 2.65
N PHE A 542 -34.32 -1.51 1.87
CA PHE A 542 -33.14 -0.65 1.95
C PHE A 542 -33.52 0.77 1.53
N SER A 543 -33.37 1.73 2.45
CA SER A 543 -33.44 3.14 2.12
C SER A 543 -32.06 3.69 1.80
N TYR A 544 -32.03 4.74 0.99
CA TYR A 544 -30.84 5.56 0.76
C TYR A 544 -30.67 6.68 1.81
N THR A 545 -31.71 7.04 2.57
CA THR A 545 -31.64 8.06 3.61
C THR A 545 -32.36 7.64 4.88
N ASP A 546 -31.80 7.97 6.05
CA ASP A 546 -32.40 7.70 7.38
C ASP A 546 -33.68 8.51 7.69
N LYS A 547 -34.36 9.04 6.67
CA LYS A 547 -35.47 10.01 6.81
C LYS A 547 -36.74 9.67 6.04
N ASP A 548 -36.63 8.87 4.97
CA ASP A 548 -37.78 8.35 4.23
C ASP A 548 -37.56 6.85 3.99
N ILE A 549 -38.45 5.99 4.49
CA ILE A 549 -38.43 4.55 4.16
C ILE A 549 -39.25 4.36 2.87
N PRO A 550 -38.63 3.97 1.73
CA PRO A 550 -39.35 3.76 0.49
C PRO A 550 -40.31 2.57 0.61
N LEU A 551 -41.42 2.62 -0.10
CA LEU A 551 -42.34 1.48 -0.20
C LEU A 551 -41.63 0.31 -0.88
N CYS A 552 -41.63 -0.85 -0.24
CA CYS A 552 -41.40 -2.10 -0.95
C CYS A 552 -42.57 -2.29 -1.94
N PRO A 553 -42.32 -2.44 -3.26
CA PRO A 553 -43.39 -2.81 -4.18
C PRO A 553 -43.92 -4.20 -3.79
N PRO A 554 -45.23 -4.47 -3.98
CA PRO A 554 -45.84 -5.69 -3.49
C PRO A 554 -45.25 -6.92 -4.20
N SER A 555 -44.79 -7.89 -3.41
CA SER A 555 -44.51 -9.24 -3.90
C SER A 555 -45.75 -9.79 -4.59
N SER A 556 -45.59 -10.37 -5.79
CA SER A 556 -46.65 -10.78 -6.70
C SER A 556 -47.40 -12.06 -6.27
N THR A 557 -47.95 -12.05 -5.05
CA THR A 557 -48.83 -13.10 -4.53
C THR A 557 -50.25 -12.92 -5.07
N THR A 558 -50.54 -13.54 -6.20
CA THR A 558 -51.84 -13.52 -6.87
C THR A 558 -52.91 -14.26 -6.06
N THR A 559 -53.54 -13.57 -5.11
CA THR A 559 -54.59 -14.14 -4.25
C THR A 559 -55.97 -13.78 -4.81
N THR A 560 -56.58 -14.70 -5.55
CA THR A 560 -57.89 -14.50 -6.20
C THR A 560 -59.04 -14.61 -5.19
N THR A 561 -59.32 -13.54 -4.45
CA THR A 561 -60.44 -13.52 -3.49
C THR A 561 -61.78 -13.26 -4.18
N THR A 562 -62.62 -14.30 -4.27
CA THR A 562 -63.98 -14.19 -4.79
C THR A 562 -64.90 -13.50 -3.77
N THR A 563 -65.58 -12.42 -4.16
CA THR A 563 -66.56 -11.74 -3.30
C THR A 563 -67.90 -11.59 -3.99
N THR A 564 -68.85 -12.48 -3.65
CA THR A 564 -70.26 -12.36 -4.04
C THR A 564 -71.02 -11.47 -3.07
N THR A 565 -71.57 -10.36 -3.55
CA THR A 565 -72.70 -9.70 -2.87
C THR A 565 -73.66 -9.06 -3.86
N THR A 566 -74.94 -9.10 -3.48
CA THR A 566 -76.13 -8.82 -4.29
C THR A 566 -76.38 -7.35 -4.65
N THR A 567 -76.69 -7.13 -5.93
CA THR A 567 -77.68 -6.17 -6.49
C THR A 567 -78.09 -4.92 -5.68
N THR A 568 -77.89 -3.76 -6.30
CA THR A 568 -78.91 -2.70 -6.35
C THR A 568 -79.15 -2.32 -7.81
N THR A 569 -80.41 -2.21 -8.24
CA THR A 569 -80.76 -2.04 -9.66
C THR A 569 -80.98 -0.56 -10.00
N THR A 570 -80.21 -0.02 -10.95
CA THR A 570 -80.55 1.26 -11.60
C THR A 570 -80.39 1.12 -13.12
N THR A 571 -81.50 1.01 -13.83
CA THR A 571 -81.52 0.88 -15.30
C THR A 571 -81.39 2.23 -15.99
N THR A 572 -80.34 2.39 -16.79
CA THR A 572 -80.30 3.40 -17.86
C THR A 572 -79.92 2.71 -19.17
N THR A 573 -80.90 2.43 -20.02
CA THR A 573 -80.70 1.78 -21.32
C THR A 573 -80.29 2.78 -22.39
N THR A 574 -79.13 2.56 -23.02
CA THR A 574 -78.84 3.11 -24.35
C THR A 574 -78.29 2.00 -25.24
N THR A 575 -79.12 1.49 -26.14
CA THR A 575 -78.73 0.48 -27.14
C THR A 575 -78.10 1.11 -28.37
N THR A 576 -76.94 0.60 -28.80
CA THR A 576 -76.55 0.62 -30.21
C THR A 576 -75.89 -0.71 -30.57
N THR A 577 -76.19 -1.22 -31.77
CA THR A 577 -75.96 -2.63 -32.16
C THR A 577 -75.00 -2.77 -33.33
N THR A 578 -74.13 -3.80 -33.27
CA THR A 578 -73.43 -4.43 -34.41
C THR A 578 -72.43 -3.53 -35.18
N THR A 579 -71.50 -4.02 -36.02
CA THR A 579 -71.34 -5.33 -36.68
C THR A 579 -69.94 -5.95 -36.57
N THR A 580 -69.88 -7.27 -36.69
CA THR A 580 -68.68 -8.08 -36.89
C THR A 580 -68.09 -7.97 -38.30
N THR A 581 -66.77 -8.16 -38.45
CA THR A 581 -66.22 -9.01 -39.51
C THR A 581 -64.83 -9.57 -39.13
N LYS A 582 -64.61 -10.86 -39.40
CA LYS A 582 -63.30 -11.54 -39.39
C LYS A 582 -63.25 -12.43 -40.64
N PRO A 583 -62.17 -12.39 -41.43
CA PRO A 583 -61.38 -13.62 -41.64
C PRO A 583 -59.86 -13.33 -41.53
N SER A 584 -58.97 -14.22 -41.09
CA SER A 584 -58.96 -15.69 -41.00
C SER A 584 -58.69 -16.44 -42.31
N THR A 585 -57.43 -16.51 -42.74
CA THR A 585 -56.92 -17.59 -43.61
C THR A 585 -55.54 -18.07 -43.16
N THR A 586 -55.48 -19.28 -42.62
CA THR A 586 -54.23 -20.03 -42.40
C THR A 586 -53.79 -20.69 -43.71
N LYS A 587 -52.48 -20.85 -43.94
CA LYS A 587 -51.94 -21.95 -44.76
C LYS A 587 -50.56 -22.37 -44.28
N THR A 588 -50.22 -23.63 -44.54
CA THR A 588 -49.07 -24.36 -43.97
C THR A 588 -48.38 -25.15 -45.10
N LYS A 589 -47.24 -25.81 -44.78
CA LYS A 589 -46.52 -26.80 -45.63
C LYS A 589 -45.70 -26.18 -46.78
N THR A 590 -44.55 -26.76 -47.20
CA THR A 590 -43.92 -28.06 -46.84
C THR A 590 -42.38 -27.95 -46.78
N THR A 591 -41.76 -28.85 -46.03
CA THR A 591 -40.32 -29.16 -46.00
C THR A 591 -39.80 -29.74 -47.32
N THR A 592 -38.54 -29.46 -47.68
CA THR A 592 -37.71 -30.34 -48.53
C THR A 592 -36.28 -30.36 -48.00
N THR A 593 -35.69 -31.54 -47.88
CA THR A 593 -34.30 -31.75 -47.43
C THR A 593 -33.45 -32.25 -48.61
N THR A 594 -32.24 -31.71 -48.80
CA THR A 594 -31.26 -32.33 -49.69
C THR A 594 -29.84 -32.24 -49.11
N THR A 595 -29.25 -33.39 -48.82
CA THR A 595 -27.85 -33.55 -48.44
C THR A 595 -26.99 -33.83 -49.66
N THR A 596 -25.82 -33.20 -49.78
CA THR A 596 -24.72 -33.72 -50.61
C THR A 596 -23.37 -33.30 -50.05
N THR A 597 -22.40 -34.21 -50.08
CA THR A 597 -21.06 -34.07 -49.49
C THR A 597 -19.98 -33.90 -50.54
N THR A 598 -18.85 -33.29 -50.12
CA THR A 598 -17.48 -33.48 -50.65
C THR A 598 -17.23 -33.39 -52.16
N THR A 599 -16.32 -32.49 -52.58
CA THR A 599 -14.94 -32.89 -52.91
C THR A 599 -14.00 -31.69 -53.20
N LYS A 600 -12.70 -31.96 -53.11
CA LYS A 600 -11.57 -31.07 -53.39
C LYS A 600 -11.12 -31.23 -54.85
N PRO A 601 -10.61 -30.18 -55.51
CA PRO A 601 -9.52 -30.34 -56.49
C PRO A 601 -8.20 -29.72 -56.01
N SER A 602 -7.07 -30.27 -56.47
CA SER A 602 -5.72 -29.76 -56.15
C SER A 602 -4.71 -30.19 -57.23
N THR A 603 -4.26 -29.25 -58.04
CA THR A 603 -2.99 -29.28 -58.79
C THR A 603 -2.58 -27.82 -59.09
N THR A 604 -1.41 -27.29 -58.74
CA THR A 604 0.00 -27.68 -59.01
C THR A 604 0.52 -27.25 -60.40
N LYS A 605 1.28 -26.13 -60.43
CA LYS A 605 2.54 -25.88 -61.19
C LYS A 605 3.01 -24.43 -60.87
N THR A 606 4.24 -24.07 -60.48
CA THR A 606 5.65 -24.44 -60.82
C THR A 606 6.32 -23.45 -61.79
N LYS A 607 7.16 -22.54 -61.25
CA LYS A 607 8.45 -22.09 -61.83
C LYS A 607 9.27 -21.28 -60.79
N THR A 608 10.26 -21.84 -60.10
CA THR A 608 11.72 -21.96 -60.40
C THR A 608 12.52 -20.65 -60.64
N THR A 609 13.33 -20.29 -59.63
CA THR A 609 14.76 -19.89 -59.66
C THR A 609 15.32 -18.90 -60.71
N THR A 610 16.16 -17.98 -60.23
CA THR A 610 17.59 -17.91 -60.61
C THR A 610 18.41 -17.45 -59.39
N THR A 611 19.67 -17.88 -59.29
CA THR A 611 20.57 -17.66 -58.14
C THR A 611 21.89 -17.05 -58.63
N THR A 612 22.51 -16.15 -57.86
CA THR A 612 23.95 -15.84 -58.03
C THR A 612 24.65 -15.70 -56.68
N THR A 613 25.68 -16.51 -56.48
CA THR A 613 26.60 -16.50 -55.33
C THR A 613 27.90 -15.78 -55.65
N THR A 614 28.53 -15.14 -54.65
CA THR A 614 30.01 -15.13 -54.57
C THR A 614 30.49 -14.98 -53.12
N THR A 615 31.41 -15.84 -52.72
CA THR A 615 32.18 -15.79 -51.47
C THR A 615 33.66 -15.61 -51.78
N THR A 616 34.45 -14.87 -50.98
CA THR A 616 35.86 -15.20 -50.69
C THR A 616 36.52 -14.31 -49.60
N THR A 617 37.07 -14.97 -48.56
CA THR A 617 38.35 -14.72 -47.85
C THR A 617 38.74 -13.39 -47.14
N LYS A 618 39.17 -13.56 -45.88
CA LYS A 618 40.18 -12.86 -45.03
C LYS A 618 41.56 -12.61 -45.73
N PRO A 619 42.62 -12.03 -45.08
CA PRO A 619 42.73 -11.15 -43.89
C PRO A 619 43.71 -9.94 -44.05
N SER A 620 43.89 -9.07 -43.03
CA SER A 620 45.20 -8.38 -42.76
C SER A 620 45.28 -7.78 -41.33
N THR A 621 46.50 -7.50 -40.82
CA THR A 621 46.78 -6.98 -39.46
C THR A 621 48.11 -6.21 -39.31
N THR A 622 48.10 -5.03 -38.70
CA THR A 622 49.27 -4.28 -38.12
C THR A 622 48.72 -3.20 -37.16
N LYS A 623 49.18 -2.89 -35.93
CA LYS A 623 50.53 -2.73 -35.29
C LYS A 623 51.38 -1.64 -35.98
N THR A 624 51.76 -0.53 -35.31
CA THR A 624 53.02 -0.35 -34.53
C THR A 624 53.21 1.16 -34.17
N LYS A 625 53.90 1.66 -33.12
CA LYS A 625 54.31 1.19 -31.76
C LYS A 625 55.17 2.29 -31.03
N THR A 626 54.85 2.68 -29.79
CA THR A 626 55.74 3.42 -28.81
C THR A 626 56.24 4.85 -29.22
N THR A 627 56.91 5.72 -28.42
CA THR A 627 57.61 5.62 -27.10
C THR A 627 57.65 6.96 -26.29
N THR A 628 58.04 6.84 -25.01
CA THR A 628 58.22 7.76 -23.86
C THR A 628 59.18 8.98 -23.88
N LYS A 629 58.88 10.00 -23.03
CA LYS A 629 59.76 10.75 -22.04
C LYS A 629 61.01 11.54 -22.55
N THR A 630 61.65 12.53 -21.87
CA THR A 630 61.53 13.21 -20.54
C THR A 630 62.30 14.56 -20.46
N LYS A 631 61.83 15.56 -19.69
CA LYS A 631 62.58 16.68 -19.02
C LYS A 631 63.46 17.60 -19.95
N THR A 632 64.15 18.70 -19.58
CA THR A 632 64.66 19.29 -18.30
C THR A 632 64.70 20.85 -18.28
N THR A 633 64.36 21.44 -17.11
CA THR A 633 65.05 22.53 -16.33
C THR A 633 64.95 24.05 -16.64
N LYS A 634 64.99 24.80 -15.52
CA LYS A 634 65.14 26.26 -15.25
C LYS A 634 66.68 26.59 -15.08
N PRO A 635 67.21 27.79 -14.70
CA PRO A 635 66.55 29.08 -14.34
C PRO A 635 67.26 30.44 -14.70
N SER A 636 66.54 31.54 -14.39
CA SER A 636 67.01 32.83 -13.82
C SER A 636 67.79 33.89 -14.65
N LYS A 637 67.27 35.13 -14.64
CA LYS A 637 67.97 36.30 -14.04
C LYS A 637 67.01 37.48 -13.71
N THR A 638 67.39 38.26 -12.69
CA THR A 638 66.76 39.49 -12.12
C THR A 638 67.10 40.76 -12.92
N THR A 639 66.54 41.98 -12.72
CA THR A 639 65.61 42.53 -11.68
C THR A 639 64.41 43.27 -12.36
N ILE A 640 63.78 44.41 -12.01
CA ILE A 640 63.93 45.56 -11.06
C ILE A 640 62.59 45.75 -10.26
N LYS A 641 62.35 46.86 -9.54
CA LYS A 641 61.24 47.11 -8.58
C LYS A 641 60.04 47.91 -9.14
N THR A 642 58.84 47.62 -8.60
CA THR A 642 57.69 48.50 -8.20
C THR A 642 57.41 49.80 -8.97
N THR A 643 56.15 50.11 -9.35
CA THR A 643 55.01 50.36 -8.41
C THR A 643 53.63 49.88 -8.91
N THR A 644 52.59 50.13 -8.09
CA THR A 644 51.25 49.52 -8.12
C THR A 644 50.26 50.07 -9.15
N LYS A 645 49.51 49.17 -9.80
CA LYS A 645 48.06 49.31 -10.02
C LYS A 645 47.44 47.95 -10.35
N THR A 646 46.46 47.51 -9.56
CA THR A 646 45.79 46.21 -9.72
C THR A 646 44.50 46.39 -10.51
N THR A 647 44.33 45.67 -11.62
CA THR A 647 43.07 45.54 -12.34
C THR A 647 42.72 44.07 -12.50
N THR A 648 41.62 43.65 -11.88
CA THR A 648 41.11 42.27 -11.92
C THR A 648 40.40 41.98 -13.24
N VAL A 649 40.68 40.82 -13.82
CA VAL A 649 40.01 40.32 -15.03
C VAL A 649 38.75 39.51 -14.63
N LYS A 650 37.78 39.47 -15.55
CA LYS A 650 36.36 39.23 -15.31
C LYS A 650 35.96 37.75 -15.47
N PRO A 651 35.04 37.21 -14.65
CA PRO A 651 34.45 35.88 -14.87
C PRO A 651 33.59 35.80 -16.14
N THR A 652 33.45 34.59 -16.68
CA THR A 652 32.51 34.25 -17.77
C THR A 652 31.05 34.25 -17.29
N ALA A 653 30.11 34.37 -18.23
CA ALA A 653 28.73 34.80 -17.94
C ALA A 653 27.74 33.66 -17.65
N THR A 654 26.88 33.89 -16.65
CA THR A 654 25.63 33.15 -16.42
C THR A 654 24.53 33.51 -17.44
N PRO A 655 23.50 32.66 -17.62
CA PRO A 655 22.35 33.00 -18.45
C PRO A 655 21.58 34.21 -17.91
N LYS A 656 21.30 35.20 -18.76
CA LYS A 656 20.46 36.35 -18.41
C LYS A 656 18.98 36.03 -18.63
N TYR A 657 18.36 35.41 -17.63
CA TYR A 657 16.91 35.36 -17.50
C TYR A 657 16.33 36.79 -17.41
N LYS A 658 15.14 37.01 -17.98
CA LYS A 658 14.44 38.31 -17.99
C LYS A 658 13.69 38.58 -16.70
N CYS A 659 13.21 37.51 -16.06
CA CYS A 659 12.66 37.48 -14.72
C CYS A 659 13.04 36.15 -14.07
N MET A 660 13.06 36.10 -12.74
CA MET A 660 13.65 34.97 -12.02
C MET A 660 12.76 33.70 -12.02
N SER A 661 11.51 33.80 -12.47
CA SER A 661 10.60 32.67 -12.67
C SER A 661 10.94 31.77 -13.87
N GLU A 662 11.70 32.27 -14.85
CA GLU A 662 12.10 31.49 -16.05
C GLU A 662 12.94 30.26 -15.66
N LEU A 663 13.66 30.31 -14.53
CA LEU A 663 14.40 29.18 -13.92
C LEU A 663 13.54 27.97 -13.55
N LYS A 664 12.21 28.14 -13.43
CA LYS A 664 11.24 27.08 -13.12
C LYS A 664 10.22 26.89 -14.26
N GLY A 665 10.50 27.42 -15.45
CA GLY A 665 9.63 27.30 -16.63
C GLY A 665 8.41 28.24 -16.66
N TYR A 666 8.30 29.19 -15.72
CA TYR A 666 7.19 30.13 -15.66
C TYR A 666 7.50 31.42 -16.45
N PRO A 667 6.58 31.91 -17.31
CA PRO A 667 6.81 33.10 -18.12
C PRO A 667 6.83 34.38 -17.28
N CYS A 668 7.53 35.41 -17.76
CA CYS A 668 7.46 36.75 -17.18
C CYS A 668 6.11 37.41 -17.43
N CYS A 669 5.67 38.25 -16.49
CA CYS A 669 4.43 39.00 -16.62
C CYS A 669 4.46 40.01 -17.80
N SER A 670 3.29 40.30 -18.36
CA SER A 670 3.15 41.32 -19.42
C SER A 670 3.39 42.73 -18.87
N LYS A 671 3.82 43.67 -19.72
CA LYS A 671 4.21 45.04 -19.33
C LYS A 671 3.13 45.85 -18.58
N GLU A 672 1.86 45.44 -18.70
CA GLU A 672 0.68 46.06 -18.07
C GLU A 672 0.48 45.62 -16.61
N ILE A 673 1.13 44.52 -16.18
CA ILE A 673 0.96 43.93 -14.85
C ILE A 673 2.23 44.23 -14.04
N SER A 674 2.10 45.04 -12.98
CA SER A 674 3.23 45.52 -12.17
C SER A 674 2.85 45.65 -10.68
N ILE A 675 2.03 44.69 -10.19
CA ILE A 675 1.61 44.57 -8.79
C ILE A 675 2.21 43.27 -8.23
N VAL A 676 2.90 43.36 -7.09
CA VAL A 676 3.42 42.18 -6.38
C VAL A 676 2.28 41.57 -5.58
N LEU A 677 1.96 40.30 -5.87
CA LEU A 677 0.95 39.52 -5.15
C LEU A 677 1.60 38.54 -4.15
N LYS A 678 2.83 38.11 -4.45
CA LYS A 678 3.61 37.14 -3.68
C LYS A 678 5.10 37.41 -3.87
N HIS A 679 5.87 37.26 -2.80
CA HIS A 679 7.33 37.24 -2.81
C HIS A 679 7.81 35.89 -2.28
N ASP A 680 8.89 35.33 -2.85
CA ASP A 680 9.62 34.19 -2.30
C ASP A 680 11.09 34.23 -2.73
N GLN A 681 11.88 33.19 -2.39
CA GLN A 681 13.29 33.08 -2.76
C GLN A 681 13.57 33.11 -4.28
N TYR A 682 12.55 32.97 -5.13
CA TYR A 682 12.62 33.10 -6.58
C TYR A 682 12.11 34.47 -7.09
N GLY A 683 11.87 35.43 -6.20
CA GLY A 683 11.60 36.84 -6.49
C GLY A 683 10.14 37.28 -6.34
N ASP A 684 9.81 38.40 -6.99
CA ASP A 684 8.47 38.98 -7.01
C ASP A 684 7.59 38.28 -8.07
N TRP A 685 6.36 37.89 -7.67
CA TRP A 685 5.39 37.20 -8.51
C TRP A 685 4.09 38.00 -8.68
N GLY A 686 3.52 37.91 -9.88
CA GLY A 686 2.20 38.43 -10.23
C GLY A 686 1.34 37.37 -10.93
N TYR A 687 0.10 37.73 -11.27
CA TYR A 687 -0.86 36.84 -11.92
C TYR A 687 -1.40 37.47 -13.21
N ASP A 688 -1.28 36.76 -14.33
CA ASP A 688 -1.81 37.20 -15.62
C ASP A 688 -3.29 36.82 -15.74
N PHE A 689 -4.17 37.73 -15.30
CA PHE A 689 -5.62 37.57 -15.38
C PHE A 689 -6.15 37.34 -16.80
N LYS A 690 -5.43 37.78 -17.85
CA LYS A 690 -5.81 37.51 -19.25
C LYS A 690 -5.49 36.07 -19.68
N LYS A 691 -4.70 35.33 -18.89
CA LYS A 691 -4.29 33.92 -19.16
C LYS A 691 -4.62 32.93 -18.03
N GLY A 692 -5.06 33.40 -16.87
CA GLY A 692 -5.34 32.56 -15.69
C GLY A 692 -4.10 31.87 -15.11
N LYS A 693 -2.91 32.51 -15.16
CA LYS A 693 -1.64 31.88 -14.74
C LYS A 693 -0.70 32.84 -14.00
N TRP A 694 0.04 32.29 -13.04
CA TRP A 694 1.14 32.97 -12.35
C TRP A 694 2.31 33.28 -13.28
N CYS A 695 2.99 34.39 -13.02
CA CYS A 695 4.12 34.90 -13.80
C CYS A 695 5.15 35.63 -12.92
N GLY A 696 6.42 35.65 -13.33
CA GLY A 696 7.48 36.39 -12.63
C GLY A 696 7.52 37.86 -13.02
N LEU A 697 7.73 38.74 -12.04
CA LEU A 697 7.94 40.17 -12.27
C LEU A 697 9.43 40.47 -12.56
N THR A 698 9.70 41.60 -13.22
CA THR A 698 11.08 42.02 -13.51
C THR A 698 11.62 42.89 -12.37
N PRO A 699 12.89 42.72 -11.93
CA PRO A 699 13.43 43.36 -10.70
C PRO A 699 13.45 44.91 -10.64
N TYR A 700 13.03 45.60 -11.70
CA TYR A 700 13.03 47.07 -11.81
C TYR A 700 11.61 47.65 -11.99
N LYS A 701 10.56 46.89 -11.62
CA LYS A 701 9.17 47.28 -11.91
C LYS A 701 8.12 46.98 -10.83
N SER A 702 8.52 46.60 -9.62
CA SER A 702 7.61 46.53 -8.47
C SER A 702 7.31 47.94 -7.93
N THR A 703 6.10 48.44 -8.20
CA THR A 703 5.54 49.60 -7.46
C THR A 703 4.96 49.12 -6.13
N GLN A 704 5.23 49.86 -5.04
CA GLN A 704 4.98 49.43 -3.65
C GLN A 704 3.50 49.48 -3.21
N GLU A 705 2.62 48.75 -3.91
CA GLU A 705 1.35 48.29 -3.36
C GLU A 705 1.36 46.76 -3.26
N GLU A 706 1.71 46.23 -2.08
CA GLU A 706 1.39 44.83 -1.76
C GLU A 706 -0.13 44.69 -1.60
N LYS A 707 -0.73 43.79 -2.38
CA LYS A 707 -2.13 43.34 -2.21
C LYS A 707 -2.11 41.84 -2.00
N CYS A 708 -2.79 41.34 -0.97
CA CYS A 708 -2.68 39.90 -0.70
C CYS A 708 -3.31 39.11 -1.85
N TRP A 709 -2.59 38.10 -2.31
CA TRP A 709 -2.88 37.30 -3.50
C TRP A 709 -4.30 36.68 -3.53
N SER A 710 -5.01 36.54 -2.39
CA SER A 710 -6.37 35.98 -2.39
C SER A 710 -7.43 36.94 -2.91
N GLU A 711 -7.20 38.25 -2.87
CA GLU A 711 -8.14 39.25 -3.39
C GLU A 711 -8.28 39.13 -4.91
N ALA A 712 -7.21 38.72 -5.60
CA ALA A 712 -7.21 38.34 -7.01
C ALA A 712 -8.16 37.16 -7.33
N LEU A 713 -8.51 36.35 -6.32
CA LEU A 713 -9.42 35.21 -6.42
C LEU A 713 -10.80 35.51 -5.80
N GLY A 714 -11.07 36.75 -5.43
CA GLY A 714 -12.34 37.18 -4.81
C GLY A 714 -12.46 36.90 -3.30
N TYR A 715 -11.40 36.43 -2.64
CA TYR A 715 -11.38 36.16 -1.19
C TYR A 715 -10.63 37.27 -0.44
N LYS A 716 -11.22 37.77 0.64
CA LYS A 716 -10.59 38.81 1.49
C LYS A 716 -9.29 38.31 2.13
N CYS A 717 -8.38 39.23 2.42
CA CYS A 717 -7.25 38.94 3.31
C CYS A 717 -7.74 38.65 4.74
N CYS A 718 -7.05 37.75 5.45
CA CYS A 718 -7.23 37.56 6.88
C CYS A 718 -6.61 38.74 7.64
N LYS A 719 -7.21 39.16 8.75
CA LYS A 719 -6.67 40.16 9.67
C LYS A 719 -5.60 39.59 10.60
N LYS A 720 -5.58 38.26 10.81
CA LYS A 720 -4.56 37.54 11.60
C LYS A 720 -3.71 36.64 10.71
N CYS A 721 -2.43 36.49 11.06
CA CYS A 721 -1.46 35.62 10.39
C CYS A 721 -1.63 34.11 10.72
N ASN A 722 -2.84 33.65 11.04
CA ASN A 722 -3.12 32.27 11.42
C ASN A 722 -3.44 31.43 10.18
N ALA A 723 -2.41 30.89 9.53
CA ALA A 723 -2.58 29.91 8.46
C ALA A 723 -3.16 28.59 9.00
N LEU A 724 -4.09 27.99 8.23
CA LEU A 724 -4.70 26.69 8.53
C LEU A 724 -4.37 25.64 7.46
N TYR A 725 -4.14 26.06 6.21
CA TYR A 725 -3.64 25.19 5.13
C TYR A 725 -3.01 26.01 4.01
N ARG A 726 -2.39 25.34 3.04
CA ARG A 726 -1.75 25.93 1.86
C ARG A 726 -2.27 25.24 0.61
N ASP A 727 -2.42 25.99 -0.48
CA ASP A 727 -2.58 25.42 -1.83
C ASP A 727 -1.60 26.09 -2.81
N SER A 728 -1.75 25.81 -4.11
CA SER A 728 -0.91 26.37 -5.18
C SER A 728 -1.02 27.88 -5.37
N ASN A 729 -1.98 28.55 -4.71
CA ASN A 729 -2.18 29.99 -4.77
C ASN A 729 -1.57 30.70 -3.56
N GLY A 730 -1.64 30.10 -2.36
CA GLY A 730 -1.08 30.71 -1.15
C GLY A 730 -1.43 30.01 0.17
N LEU A 731 -1.13 30.69 1.27
CA LEU A 731 -1.47 30.30 2.64
C LEU A 731 -2.87 30.80 3.01
N TRP A 732 -3.76 29.91 3.41
CA TRP A 732 -5.16 30.22 3.72
C TRP A 732 -5.44 30.17 5.22
N GLY A 733 -6.19 31.15 5.71
CA GLY A 733 -6.82 31.14 7.02
C GLY A 733 -8.35 31.08 6.91
N ILE A 734 -9.02 31.11 8.07
CA ILE A 734 -10.47 31.24 8.17
C ILE A 734 -10.79 32.35 9.17
N GLU A 735 -11.59 33.33 8.75
CA GLU A 735 -12.15 34.35 9.63
C GLU A 735 -13.67 34.41 9.43
N ASN A 736 -14.44 34.45 10.53
CA ASN A 736 -15.91 34.42 10.51
C ASN A 736 -16.49 33.28 9.64
N PHE A 737 -15.92 32.08 9.77
CA PHE A 737 -16.27 30.87 8.99
C PHE A 737 -16.11 31.02 7.46
N LYS A 738 -15.34 32.00 6.98
CA LYS A 738 -15.05 32.20 5.56
C LYS A 738 -13.54 32.10 5.28
N ARG A 739 -13.21 31.43 4.18
CA ARG A 739 -11.85 31.28 3.65
C ARG A 739 -11.26 32.67 3.34
N CYS A 740 -10.07 32.96 3.87
CA CYS A 740 -9.35 34.21 3.65
C CYS A 740 -7.87 33.93 3.34
N GLY A 741 -7.20 34.83 2.61
CA GLY A 741 -5.78 34.70 2.31
C GLY A 741 -4.90 35.33 3.39
N ILE A 742 -3.83 34.64 3.77
CA ILE A 742 -2.79 35.21 4.64
C ILE A 742 -1.94 36.20 3.82
N PRO A 743 -1.75 37.45 4.30
CA PRO A 743 -0.87 38.45 3.67
C PRO A 743 0.58 37.98 3.50
N SER A 744 1.26 38.49 2.46
CA SER A 744 2.71 38.32 2.27
C SER A 744 3.51 38.84 3.46
N SER A 745 3.09 39.96 4.04
CA SER A 745 3.70 40.58 5.24
C SER A 745 3.64 39.74 6.51
N CYS A 746 2.90 38.62 6.52
CA CYS A 746 2.94 37.60 7.58
C CYS A 746 4.12 36.61 7.46
N SER A 747 5.06 36.79 6.53
CA SER A 747 6.19 35.88 6.31
C SER A 747 7.38 36.11 7.28
N LYS A 748 7.10 36.23 8.58
CA LYS A 748 8.08 36.41 9.66
C LYS A 748 7.72 35.54 10.87
#